data_AF-A0A8H4T809-F1
#
_entry.id   AF-A0A8H4T809-F1
#
_cell.length_a   1.000
_cell.length_b   1.000
_cell.length_c   1.000
_cell.angle_alpha   90.00
_cell.angle_beta   90.00
_cell.angle_gamma   90.00
#
_symmetry.space_group_name_H-M   'P 1'
#
loop_
_entity.id
_entity.type
_entity.pdbx_description
1 polymer ?
#
loop_
_entity_poly.entity_id
_entity_poly.type
_entity_poly.pdbx_seq_one_letter_code
_entity_poly.pdbx_strand_id
1 'polypeptide(L)'
;MSSSSNQTPMALDIKQQRQYQCLCIVLQAVNETCKHMGDNSTSFGSTCSDAPLTDFQKALCKLAQTLDSEKGGNCVTALAVLKGLRGPDFIFASNSRKVPELETTKAFLSELIEYVGSHADKSLDKNATKAVQKQVLTRILKFNFPRLEEYLKGLNAALECCIAFCEDPQQPSRLSDVTQLRTLKDRAQFPRDMTSSPNAEKKFLRDCEDLLKAIQRCRDDQIDNIFERYIGNVDPEHSYQWYQLRHHLGRLHSLRQASETLVQASKEWPSLFKDFTVSYINSSRFRKFSHPQMLPGSATEIIQTAFPEYNISHYESDIAELRDHGLDEQIQKQQQEFPSKTQVHCEVNLHNHLIKTGKNRPCDLWNDIMFIATSKPPCRLCSYYFEDSENNFQVQPPHMNLYPKWQLPDILDPNDEASIESRRELIEDIFEHMQDCVLQMLQKKSPEGRRYDSRTDSRNWPASVRDVSITAENPENLPTRVVDVGDSSNTAIRLVKNDDVLSPAYLALSHRWDDNPDHHFGRTLRANHADRYNKIDWAELPLNFQDAITVTKGLGVRYLWIDSICIVQDDDDDWKREPVRMEEVYSNAKCVLAASSANSPMEGFLKRSTLPRSFITFKSETGDIGYISKNNDNFQVDVDEAILHTRGWTLQERALARRTIHFTKNQVYFECSNGVQCESLFRLTKSSYCHFRSGEATDSGIRYSWRLWNFPTLLERSLLWKKADDSSQLKLIKFPAERNVPTWSWMAYDGVISYVEADFNKVDWTNEYSSPFDSGSGARGKWHWEADGTNRPPTLGPKKVRELKMSPNSDGLFETLSFDISDGKESEDFRCIVLGKAKQDGSIVPHIRKCYVLIVKPSMDRQLRGVFTRVGAGILREDQIVWDRYEAGNLH
;
A
#
# COMPACT_ATOMS: atom_id res chain seq x y z
N MET A 1 47.14 -23.35 -13.87
CA MET A 1 47.43 -21.91 -13.76
C MET A 1 46.35 -21.16 -14.54
N SER A 2 45.38 -20.59 -13.85
CA SER A 2 44.63 -19.42 -14.31
C SER A 2 44.26 -18.65 -13.04
N SER A 3 44.75 -17.43 -12.98
CA SER A 3 44.77 -16.53 -11.84
C SER A 3 43.36 -16.18 -11.35
N SER A 4 43.07 -16.51 -10.10
CA SER A 4 41.99 -15.89 -9.34
C SER A 4 42.31 -14.41 -9.15
N SER A 5 41.77 -13.55 -10.01
CA SER A 5 41.73 -12.12 -9.75
C SER A 5 40.85 -11.87 -8.52
N ASN A 6 41.48 -11.60 -7.37
CA ASN A 6 40.84 -10.99 -6.22
C ASN A 6 40.35 -9.59 -6.66
N GLN A 7 39.15 -9.50 -7.21
CA GLN A 7 38.46 -8.24 -7.47
C GLN A 7 37.64 -7.88 -6.23
N THR A 8 37.95 -6.73 -5.63
CA THR A 8 37.28 -6.22 -4.43
C THR A 8 35.91 -5.68 -4.83
N PRO A 9 34.81 -6.18 -4.26
CA PRO A 9 33.46 -5.68 -4.58
C PRO A 9 33.32 -4.21 -4.19
N MET A 10 32.57 -3.45 -4.99
CA MET A 10 32.23 -2.05 -4.69
C MET A 10 31.42 -1.97 -3.38
N ALA A 11 32.11 -1.68 -2.28
CA ALA A 11 31.50 -1.32 -1.02
C ALA A 11 30.93 0.11 -1.12
N LEU A 12 30.01 0.46 -0.23
CA LEU A 12 29.66 1.85 0.08
C LEU A 12 30.95 2.69 0.18
N ASP A 13 30.95 3.90 -0.36
CA ASP A 13 32.10 4.78 -0.15
C ASP A 13 32.29 5.09 1.35
N ILE A 14 33.45 5.62 1.72
CA ILE A 14 33.77 5.86 3.14
C ILE A 14 32.75 6.80 3.81
N LYS A 15 32.22 7.79 3.08
CA LYS A 15 31.24 8.76 3.59
C LYS A 15 29.89 8.07 3.81
N GLN A 16 29.43 7.30 2.85
CA GLN A 16 28.19 6.53 2.92
C GLN A 16 28.24 5.45 4.02
N GLN A 17 29.37 4.75 4.18
CA GLN A 17 29.55 3.80 5.29
C GLN A 17 29.40 4.48 6.64
N ARG A 18 30.04 5.65 6.81
CA ARG A 18 29.98 6.43 8.04
C ARG A 18 28.55 6.92 8.31
N GLN A 19 27.86 7.44 7.29
CA GLN A 19 26.48 7.90 7.41
C GLN A 19 25.54 6.75 7.77
N TYR A 20 25.63 5.59 7.11
CA TYR A 20 24.83 4.41 7.42
C TYR A 20 25.01 3.94 8.87
N GLN A 21 26.25 3.90 9.36
CA GLN A 21 26.54 3.55 10.75
C GLN A 21 25.89 4.54 11.71
N CYS A 22 26.04 5.84 11.46
CA CYS A 22 25.42 6.89 12.28
C CYS A 22 23.89 6.80 12.24
N LEU A 23 23.28 6.59 11.07
CA LEU A 23 21.84 6.42 10.92
C LEU A 23 21.31 5.22 11.71
N CYS A 24 22.01 4.08 11.64
CA CYS A 24 21.63 2.91 12.42
C CYS A 24 21.71 3.19 13.93
N ILE A 25 22.79 3.83 14.38
CA ILE A 25 23.01 4.19 15.80
C ILE A 25 21.92 5.15 16.29
N VAL A 26 21.66 6.23 15.54
CA VAL A 26 20.66 7.24 15.91
C VAL A 26 19.26 6.62 15.91
N LEU A 27 18.89 5.85 14.89
CA LEU A 27 17.57 5.23 14.82
C LEU A 27 17.34 4.26 15.99
N GLN A 28 18.32 3.41 16.32
CA GLN A 28 18.20 2.52 17.49
C GLN A 28 18.13 3.31 18.80
N ALA A 29 18.99 4.32 18.97
CA ALA A 29 19.03 5.11 20.18
C ALA A 29 17.72 5.87 20.41
N VAL A 30 17.21 6.59 19.41
CA VAL A 30 15.92 7.28 19.49
C VAL A 30 14.79 6.30 19.78
N ASN A 31 14.80 5.11 19.17
CA ASN A 31 13.79 4.09 19.44
C ASN A 31 13.80 3.61 20.89
N GLU A 32 14.97 3.28 21.45
CA GLU A 32 15.10 2.84 22.84
C GLU A 32 14.77 3.97 23.82
N THR A 33 15.18 5.21 23.56
CA THR A 33 14.81 6.37 24.39
C THR A 33 13.30 6.59 24.38
N CYS A 34 12.63 6.54 23.21
CA CYS A 34 11.17 6.65 23.14
C CYS A 34 10.45 5.52 23.90
N LYS A 35 10.99 4.30 23.91
CA LYS A 35 10.44 3.19 24.73
C LYS A 35 10.53 3.46 26.23
N HIS A 36 11.54 4.21 26.67
CA HIS A 36 11.70 4.58 28.08
C HIS A 36 10.81 5.77 28.47
N MET A 37 10.53 6.68 27.54
CA MET A 37 9.66 7.85 27.75
C MET A 37 8.18 7.51 27.81
N GLY A 38 7.71 6.62 26.95
CA GLY A 38 6.31 6.21 26.93
C GLY A 38 5.95 5.39 28.16
N ASP A 39 5.06 5.91 29.00
CA ASP A 39 4.37 5.13 30.03
C ASP A 39 3.85 3.82 29.41
N ASN A 40 3.98 2.70 30.12
CA ASN A 40 4.00 1.32 29.60
C ASN A 40 2.76 0.83 28.81
N SER A 41 1.82 1.71 28.46
CA SER A 41 0.88 1.50 27.36
C SER A 41 1.62 1.61 26.02
N THR A 42 2.32 0.54 25.64
CA THR A 42 2.75 0.33 24.27
C THR A 42 1.51 0.19 23.38
N SER A 43 0.95 1.32 22.92
CA SER A 43 0.07 1.31 21.76
C SER A 43 0.96 0.91 20.58
N PHE A 44 0.97 -0.39 20.30
CA PHE A 44 1.67 -0.95 19.15
C PHE A 44 1.23 -0.18 17.91
N GLY A 45 2.19 0.45 17.24
CA GLY A 45 1.95 1.04 15.94
C GLY A 45 1.32 0.00 15.01
N SER A 46 0.05 0.20 14.66
CA SER A 46 -0.57 -0.42 13.50
C SER A 46 -0.06 0.32 12.26
N THR A 47 1.24 0.27 12.03
CA THR A 47 1.90 0.91 10.88
C THR A 47 2.61 -0.16 10.08
N CYS A 48 1.79 -1.01 9.47
CA CYS A 48 1.98 -1.42 8.08
C CYS A 48 0.59 -1.75 7.56
N SER A 49 0.15 -1.06 6.52
CA SER A 49 -1.03 -1.44 5.77
C SER A 49 -0.69 -2.74 5.04
N ASP A 50 -0.87 -3.86 5.72
CA ASP A 50 -0.66 -5.18 5.13
C ASP A 50 -1.72 -5.39 4.05
N ALA A 51 -1.34 -5.30 2.77
CA ALA A 51 -2.11 -6.01 1.75
C ALA A 51 -2.19 -7.48 2.21
N PRO A 52 -3.39 -8.05 2.39
CA PRO A 52 -3.50 -9.38 2.96
C PRO A 52 -2.86 -10.38 2.00
N LEU A 53 -1.90 -11.16 2.52
CA LEU A 53 -1.32 -12.27 1.76
C LEU A 53 -2.44 -13.19 1.27
N THR A 54 -2.35 -13.63 0.02
CA THR A 54 -3.22 -14.69 -0.50
C THR A 54 -3.00 -15.99 0.27
N ASP A 55 -3.96 -16.92 0.24
CA ASP A 55 -3.81 -18.19 0.95
C ASP A 55 -2.63 -19.02 0.41
N PHE A 56 -2.33 -18.91 -0.88
CA PHE A 56 -1.12 -19.48 -1.48
C PHE A 56 0.16 -18.90 -0.86
N GLN A 57 0.25 -17.57 -0.79
CA GLN A 57 1.39 -16.89 -0.17
C GLN A 57 1.52 -17.27 1.31
N LYS A 58 0.40 -17.34 2.07
CA LYS A 58 0.40 -17.80 3.47
C LYS A 58 0.93 -19.24 3.59
N ALA A 59 0.54 -20.14 2.68
CA ALA A 59 1.02 -21.52 2.66
C ALA A 59 2.54 -21.58 2.41
N LEU A 60 3.06 -20.80 1.46
CA LEU A 60 4.51 -20.68 1.24
C LEU A 60 5.25 -20.10 2.45
N CYS A 61 4.66 -19.10 3.11
CA CYS A 61 5.21 -18.52 4.34
C CYS A 61 5.27 -19.55 5.47
N LYS A 62 4.22 -20.37 5.62
CA LYS A 62 4.21 -21.48 6.58
C LYS A 62 5.23 -22.55 6.24
N LEU A 63 5.43 -22.87 4.95
CA LEU A 63 6.48 -23.77 4.51
C LEU A 63 7.87 -23.21 4.87
N ALA A 64 8.16 -21.95 4.53
CA ALA A 64 9.41 -21.27 4.89
C ALA A 64 9.63 -21.23 6.41
N GLN A 65 8.57 -21.02 7.20
CA GLN A 65 8.63 -21.05 8.67
C GLN A 65 9.14 -22.40 9.21
N THR A 66 8.77 -23.53 8.59
CA THR A 66 9.25 -24.85 9.02
C THR A 66 10.76 -25.05 8.84
N LEU A 67 11.41 -24.22 8.01
CA LEU A 67 12.82 -24.32 7.68
C LEU A 67 13.73 -23.54 8.65
N ASP A 68 13.17 -22.74 9.55
CA ASP A 68 13.91 -21.92 10.51
C ASP A 68 14.09 -22.67 11.83
N SER A 69 15.14 -23.50 11.89
CA SER A 69 15.36 -24.53 12.92
C SER A 69 15.99 -24.03 14.22
N GLU A 70 16.41 -22.76 14.29
CA GLU A 70 17.08 -22.18 15.45
C GLU A 70 16.36 -20.92 15.95
N LYS A 71 16.43 -20.65 17.25
CA LYS A 71 15.96 -19.36 17.79
C LYS A 71 17.00 -18.29 17.46
N GLY A 72 16.52 -17.14 16.97
CA GLY A 72 17.38 -16.02 16.56
C GLY A 72 17.31 -15.76 15.06
N GLY A 73 18.27 -15.02 14.51
CA GLY A 73 18.30 -14.61 13.10
C GLY A 73 19.11 -15.52 12.17
N ASN A 74 19.81 -16.52 12.73
CA ASN A 74 20.83 -17.27 12.00
C ASN A 74 20.26 -18.26 11.00
N CYS A 75 19.11 -18.88 11.25
CA CYS A 75 18.51 -19.87 10.34
C CYS A 75 17.27 -19.34 9.60
N VAL A 76 17.03 -18.02 9.64
CA VAL A 76 15.95 -17.39 8.88
C VAL A 76 16.09 -17.78 7.42
N THR A 77 14.99 -18.19 6.81
CA THR A 77 14.99 -18.81 5.48
C THR A 77 13.97 -18.13 4.57
N ALA A 78 14.41 -17.72 3.39
CA ALA A 78 13.58 -17.24 2.30
C ALA A 78 13.38 -18.35 1.28
N LEU A 79 12.21 -18.40 0.64
CA LEU A 79 11.76 -19.44 -0.27
C LEU A 79 10.99 -18.81 -1.43
N ALA A 80 11.31 -19.22 -2.66
CA ALA A 80 10.54 -18.91 -3.86
C ALA A 80 10.25 -20.22 -4.61
N VAL A 81 9.22 -20.21 -5.45
CA VAL A 81 8.85 -21.36 -6.29
C VAL A 81 8.92 -20.93 -7.74
N LEU A 82 9.86 -21.51 -8.48
CA LEU A 82 10.06 -21.26 -9.90
C LEU A 82 9.28 -22.27 -10.74
N LYS A 83 9.06 -21.93 -12.01
CA LYS A 83 8.52 -22.85 -13.00
C LYS A 83 9.65 -23.74 -13.54
N GLY A 84 9.72 -24.98 -13.04
CA GLY A 84 10.66 -25.99 -13.49
C GLY A 84 10.18 -26.73 -14.75
N LEU A 85 11.06 -27.56 -15.32
CA LEU A 85 10.79 -28.28 -16.58
C LEU A 85 9.65 -29.31 -16.48
N ARG A 86 9.48 -29.94 -15.31
CA ARG A 86 8.48 -31.00 -15.08
C ARG A 86 7.43 -30.65 -14.03
N GLY A 87 7.68 -29.59 -13.27
CA GLY A 87 6.91 -29.24 -12.08
C GLY A 87 7.52 -28.02 -11.38
N PRO A 88 7.09 -27.70 -10.16
CA PRO A 88 7.60 -26.57 -9.40
C PRO A 88 9.05 -26.80 -8.95
N ASP A 89 9.88 -25.76 -9.04
CA ASP A 89 11.24 -25.77 -8.52
C ASP A 89 11.34 -24.87 -7.29
N PHE A 90 11.42 -25.48 -6.11
CA PHE A 90 11.55 -24.78 -4.84
C PHE A 90 13.00 -24.38 -4.64
N ILE A 91 13.26 -23.07 -4.57
CA ILE A 91 14.57 -22.52 -4.29
C ILE A 91 14.54 -21.74 -2.98
N PHE A 92 15.48 -22.05 -2.07
CA PHE A 92 15.58 -21.34 -0.79
C PHE A 92 16.97 -20.76 -0.51
N ALA A 93 16.98 -19.74 0.35
CA ALA A 93 18.17 -19.14 0.91
C ALA A 93 18.03 -19.12 2.43
N SER A 94 19.07 -19.49 3.17
CA SER A 94 19.09 -19.31 4.62
C SER A 94 20.16 -18.30 5.01
N ASN A 95 19.95 -17.61 6.12
CA ASN A 95 21.05 -16.92 6.79
C ASN A 95 22.05 -17.97 7.31
N SER A 96 23.32 -17.59 7.39
CA SER A 96 24.41 -18.23 8.16
C SER A 96 24.60 -19.76 8.15
N ARG A 97 23.83 -20.53 7.38
CA ARG A 97 23.97 -21.99 7.26
C ARG A 97 25.13 -22.36 6.36
N LYS A 98 25.91 -23.33 6.80
CA LYS A 98 26.97 -23.95 6.01
C LYS A 98 26.37 -24.96 5.03
N VAL A 99 27.15 -25.35 4.02
CA VAL A 99 26.71 -26.30 2.99
C VAL A 99 26.10 -27.60 3.56
N PRO A 100 26.68 -28.27 4.59
CA PRO A 100 26.05 -29.48 5.16
C PRO A 100 24.69 -29.23 5.81
N GLU A 101 24.49 -28.06 6.41
CA GLU A 101 23.21 -27.66 7.04
C GLU A 101 22.18 -27.30 5.97
N LEU A 102 22.61 -26.68 4.85
CA LEU A 102 21.77 -26.42 3.69
C LEU A 102 21.32 -27.73 3.03
N GLU A 103 22.21 -28.71 2.87
CA GLU A 103 21.84 -30.04 2.38
C GLU A 103 20.85 -30.75 3.30
N THR A 104 21.06 -30.67 4.62
CA THR A 104 20.12 -31.21 5.61
C THR A 104 18.74 -30.54 5.50
N THR A 105 18.72 -29.22 5.31
CA THR A 105 17.48 -28.44 5.14
C THR A 105 16.77 -28.79 3.83
N LYS A 106 17.52 -28.95 2.73
CA LYS A 106 16.99 -29.39 1.44
C LYS A 106 16.39 -30.79 1.52
N ALA A 107 17.08 -31.72 2.19
CA ALA A 107 16.57 -33.07 2.40
C ALA A 107 15.26 -33.06 3.20
N PHE A 108 15.20 -32.28 4.29
CA PHE A 108 13.98 -32.11 5.08
C PHE A 108 12.81 -31.51 4.26
N LEU A 109 13.05 -30.43 3.51
CA LEU A 109 12.04 -29.79 2.68
C LEU A 109 11.51 -30.76 1.61
N SER A 110 12.39 -31.53 0.98
CA SER A 110 12.04 -32.53 -0.02
C SER A 110 11.17 -33.64 0.59
N GLU A 111 11.59 -34.21 1.72
CA GLU A 111 10.82 -35.25 2.43
C GLU A 111 9.44 -34.74 2.85
N LEU A 112 9.36 -33.49 3.33
CA LEU A 112 8.12 -32.88 3.79
C LEU A 112 7.11 -32.69 2.64
N ILE A 113 7.56 -32.12 1.51
CA ILE A 113 6.72 -31.89 0.33
C ILE A 113 6.28 -33.24 -0.28
N GLU A 114 7.20 -34.21 -0.40
CA GLU A 114 6.91 -35.54 -0.92
C GLU A 114 5.87 -36.29 -0.05
N TYR A 115 6.04 -36.25 1.27
CA TYR A 115 5.10 -36.87 2.20
C TYR A 115 3.70 -36.25 2.09
N VAL A 116 3.63 -34.91 2.03
CA VAL A 116 2.37 -34.18 1.89
C VAL A 116 1.70 -34.46 0.53
N GLY A 117 2.47 -34.49 -0.56
CA GLY A 117 1.98 -34.75 -1.91
C GLY A 117 1.46 -36.18 -2.12
N SER A 118 2.21 -37.19 -1.66
CA SER A 118 1.84 -38.61 -1.76
C SER A 118 0.59 -38.99 -0.95
N HIS A 119 0.13 -38.10 -0.07
CA HIS A 119 -1.02 -38.31 0.80
C HIS A 119 -2.19 -37.35 0.52
N ALA A 120 -2.11 -36.53 -0.53
CA ALA A 120 -3.14 -35.55 -0.90
C ALA A 120 -4.50 -36.22 -1.21
N ASP A 121 -4.49 -37.40 -1.82
CA ASP A 121 -5.70 -38.13 -2.25
C ASP A 121 -6.46 -38.83 -1.11
N LYS A 122 -5.91 -38.89 0.11
CA LYS A 122 -6.55 -39.55 1.29
C LYS A 122 -7.70 -38.71 1.90
N SER A 123 -8.32 -37.82 1.11
CA SER A 123 -9.06 -36.64 1.59
C SER A 123 -10.58 -36.80 1.73
N LEU A 124 -11.13 -38.01 1.60
CA LEU A 124 -12.56 -38.27 1.88
C LEU A 124 -12.84 -38.64 3.35
N ASP A 125 -11.81 -38.96 4.14
CA ASP A 125 -11.94 -39.29 5.57
C ASP A 125 -11.23 -38.27 6.49
N LYS A 126 -11.99 -37.73 7.45
CA LYS A 126 -11.48 -36.81 8.47
C LYS A 126 -10.42 -37.45 9.36
N ASN A 127 -10.52 -38.75 9.63
CA ASN A 127 -9.55 -39.46 10.47
C ASN A 127 -8.22 -39.65 9.72
N ALA A 128 -8.27 -40.02 8.44
CA ALA A 128 -7.09 -40.07 7.57
C ALA A 128 -6.38 -38.71 7.48
N THR A 129 -7.11 -37.60 7.32
CA THR A 129 -6.52 -36.24 7.30
C THR A 129 -5.76 -35.92 8.59
N LYS A 130 -6.35 -36.22 9.76
CA LYS A 130 -5.69 -36.00 11.06
C LYS A 130 -4.43 -36.85 11.23
N ALA A 131 -4.43 -38.07 10.71
CA ALA A 131 -3.25 -38.94 10.73
C ALA A 131 -2.10 -38.36 9.89
N VAL A 132 -2.40 -37.82 8.71
CA VAL A 132 -1.40 -37.14 7.86
C VAL A 132 -0.87 -35.89 8.55
N GLN A 133 -1.73 -35.02 9.09
CA GLN A 133 -1.33 -33.83 9.84
C GLN A 133 -0.39 -34.17 11.01
N LYS A 134 -0.68 -35.22 11.76
CA LYS A 134 0.18 -35.71 12.85
C LYS A 134 1.57 -36.10 12.36
N GLN A 135 1.66 -36.78 11.22
CA GLN A 135 2.93 -37.22 10.63
C GLN A 135 3.74 -36.05 10.06
N VAL A 136 3.07 -35.05 9.49
CA VAL A 136 3.68 -33.78 9.06
C VAL A 136 4.20 -33.01 10.27
N LEU A 137 3.37 -32.85 11.32
CA LEU A 137 3.77 -32.19 12.56
C LEU A 137 4.98 -32.87 13.20
N THR A 138 5.00 -34.20 13.24
CA THR A 138 6.11 -34.97 13.79
C THR A 138 7.43 -34.64 13.08
N ARG A 139 7.43 -34.56 11.75
CA ARG A 139 8.62 -34.17 10.96
C ARG A 139 9.06 -32.74 11.28
N ILE A 140 8.11 -31.81 11.33
CA ILE A 140 8.38 -30.40 11.67
C ILE A 140 9.02 -30.30 13.07
N LEU A 141 8.47 -30.99 14.08
CA LEU A 141 8.99 -30.98 15.45
C LEU A 141 10.39 -31.57 15.54
N LYS A 142 10.68 -32.66 14.81
CA LYS A 142 12.01 -33.27 14.77
C LYS A 142 13.05 -32.30 14.20
N PHE A 143 12.77 -31.71 13.04
CA PHE A 143 13.70 -30.77 12.40
C PHE A 143 13.91 -29.49 13.21
N ASN A 144 12.86 -29.01 13.89
CA ASN A 144 12.89 -27.78 14.67
C ASN A 144 13.23 -28.01 16.16
N PHE A 145 13.74 -29.18 16.56
CA PHE A 145 14.02 -29.48 17.96
C PHE A 145 14.87 -28.41 18.68
N PRO A 146 15.99 -27.90 18.11
CA PRO A 146 16.80 -26.88 18.79
C PRO A 146 16.00 -25.61 19.11
N ARG A 147 15.19 -25.13 18.17
CA ARG A 147 14.30 -23.98 18.37
C ARG A 147 13.14 -24.27 19.31
N LEU A 148 12.54 -25.46 19.19
CA LEU A 148 11.44 -25.92 20.04
C LEU A 148 11.87 -25.96 21.51
N GLU A 149 13.07 -26.49 21.79
CA GLU A 149 13.60 -26.59 23.14
C GLU A 149 13.70 -25.21 23.81
N GLU A 150 14.19 -24.20 23.09
CA GLU A 150 14.29 -22.82 23.57
C GLU A 150 12.92 -22.19 23.88
N TYR A 151 11.91 -22.47 23.06
CA TYR A 151 10.54 -22.01 23.34
C TYR A 151 9.92 -22.73 24.53
N LEU A 152 10.21 -24.02 24.73
CA LEU A 152 9.77 -24.76 25.90
C LEU A 152 10.47 -24.28 27.18
N LYS A 153 11.75 -23.85 27.12
CA LYS A 153 12.45 -23.26 28.28
C LYS A 153 11.76 -21.95 28.68
N GLY A 154 11.57 -21.06 27.71
CA GLY A 154 10.92 -19.76 27.93
C GLY A 154 9.46 -19.87 28.38
N LEU A 155 8.71 -20.84 27.85
CA LEU A 155 7.33 -21.09 28.26
C LEU A 155 7.23 -21.42 29.76
N ASN A 156 8.07 -22.32 30.26
CA ASN A 156 8.04 -22.72 31.67
C ASN A 156 8.35 -21.54 32.60
N ALA A 157 9.38 -20.76 32.27
CA ALA A 157 9.74 -19.57 33.04
C ALA A 157 8.61 -18.53 33.05
N ALA A 158 8.01 -18.25 31.90
CA ALA A 158 6.92 -17.29 31.81
C ALA A 158 5.65 -17.76 32.55
N LEU A 159 5.30 -19.06 32.45
CA LEU A 159 4.19 -19.66 33.20
C LEU A 159 4.42 -19.57 34.72
N GLU A 160 5.65 -19.83 35.18
CA GLU A 160 6.00 -19.70 36.60
C GLU A 160 5.79 -18.29 37.14
N CYS A 161 6.31 -17.27 36.43
CA CYS A 161 6.13 -15.88 36.82
C CYS A 161 4.65 -15.46 36.79
N CYS A 162 3.90 -15.82 35.74
CA CYS A 162 2.49 -15.43 35.61
C CYS A 162 1.60 -16.11 36.67
N ILE A 163 1.86 -17.38 36.99
CA ILE A 163 1.15 -18.10 38.04
C ILE A 163 1.44 -17.49 39.41
N ALA A 164 2.71 -17.21 39.72
CA ALA A 164 3.11 -16.57 40.98
C ALA A 164 2.42 -15.20 41.15
N PHE A 165 2.36 -14.40 40.09
CA PHE A 165 1.64 -13.12 40.09
C PHE A 165 0.14 -13.29 40.39
N CYS A 166 -0.52 -14.27 39.78
CA CYS A 166 -1.93 -14.53 40.04
C CYS A 166 -2.18 -15.14 41.44
N GLU A 167 -1.21 -15.79 42.05
CA GLU A 167 -1.38 -16.41 43.38
C GLU A 167 -1.09 -15.45 44.54
N ASP A 168 -0.59 -14.25 44.26
CA ASP A 168 -0.35 -13.22 45.26
C ASP A 168 -1.68 -12.79 45.92
N PRO A 169 -1.81 -12.91 47.26
CA PRO A 169 -3.02 -12.51 48.00
C PRO A 169 -3.42 -11.04 47.83
N GLN A 170 -2.49 -10.17 47.40
CA GLN A 170 -2.76 -8.76 47.16
C GLN A 170 -3.36 -8.47 45.77
N GLN A 171 -3.39 -9.47 44.87
CA GLN A 171 -3.87 -9.31 43.51
C GLN A 171 -5.30 -9.85 43.33
N PRO A 172 -6.20 -9.14 42.62
CA PRO A 172 -7.54 -9.62 42.32
C PRO A 172 -7.51 -10.62 41.15
N SER A 173 -6.93 -11.80 41.36
CA SER A 173 -6.89 -12.85 40.33
C SER A 173 -8.15 -13.73 40.35
N ARG A 174 -8.56 -14.25 39.18
CA ARG A 174 -9.64 -15.25 39.13
C ARG A 174 -9.06 -16.64 39.29
N LEU A 175 -9.70 -17.45 40.13
CA LEU A 175 -9.36 -18.86 40.32
C LEU A 175 -9.33 -19.66 38.99
N SER A 176 -10.18 -19.26 38.03
CA SER A 176 -10.20 -19.81 36.67
C SER A 176 -8.89 -19.62 35.92
N ASP A 177 -8.25 -18.46 36.06
CA ASP A 177 -7.05 -18.10 35.29
C ASP A 177 -5.86 -18.94 35.77
N VAL A 178 -5.68 -19.01 37.10
CA VAL A 178 -4.66 -19.86 37.74
C VAL A 178 -4.84 -21.33 37.35
N THR A 179 -6.08 -21.82 37.33
CA THR A 179 -6.38 -23.21 36.96
C THR A 179 -5.97 -23.50 35.51
N GLN A 180 -6.27 -22.59 34.58
CA GLN A 180 -5.92 -22.74 33.17
C GLN A 180 -4.39 -22.69 32.97
N LEU A 181 -3.69 -21.78 33.64
CA LEU A 181 -2.23 -21.65 33.58
C LEU A 181 -1.50 -22.85 34.19
N ARG A 182 -1.97 -23.37 35.34
CA ARG A 182 -1.43 -24.60 35.95
C ARG A 182 -1.61 -25.80 35.03
N THR A 183 -2.77 -25.93 34.39
CA THR A 183 -3.02 -26.98 33.40
C THR A 183 -2.01 -26.94 32.24
N LEU A 184 -1.67 -25.75 31.74
CA LEU A 184 -0.64 -25.58 30.72
C LEU A 184 0.76 -25.90 31.25
N LYS A 185 1.08 -25.48 32.48
CA LYS A 185 2.37 -25.75 33.13
C LYS A 185 2.61 -27.24 33.30
N ASP A 186 1.63 -27.99 33.80
CA ASP A 186 1.73 -29.43 33.99
C ASP A 186 1.97 -30.17 32.66
N ARG A 187 1.37 -29.67 31.57
CA ARG A 187 1.55 -30.22 30.22
C ARG A 187 2.86 -29.81 29.56
N ALA A 188 3.49 -28.72 30.00
CA ALA A 188 4.79 -28.26 29.50
C ALA A 188 5.98 -28.90 30.24
N GLN A 189 5.73 -29.62 31.33
CA GLN A 189 6.74 -30.32 32.12
C GLN A 189 6.90 -31.78 31.68
N PHE A 190 7.82 -32.02 30.75
CA PHE A 190 8.21 -33.37 30.33
C PHE A 190 9.69 -33.44 29.91
N PRO A 191 10.33 -34.63 29.92
CA PRO A 191 11.72 -34.79 29.53
C PRO A 191 11.97 -34.42 28.07
N ARG A 192 13.04 -33.67 27.80
CA ARG A 192 13.39 -33.14 26.47
C ARG A 192 14.47 -33.99 25.80
N ASP A 193 14.16 -35.27 25.62
CA ASP A 193 15.13 -36.26 25.16
C ASP A 193 14.83 -36.71 23.73
N MET A 194 15.69 -36.30 22.81
CA MET A 194 15.64 -36.68 21.39
C MET A 194 16.75 -37.65 20.98
N THR A 195 17.72 -37.93 21.85
CA THR A 195 18.98 -38.59 21.46
C THR A 195 19.26 -39.89 22.20
N SER A 196 18.70 -40.09 23.39
CA SER A 196 19.10 -41.25 24.22
C SER A 196 18.55 -42.58 23.71
N SER A 197 17.37 -42.58 23.09
CA SER A 197 16.82 -43.77 22.41
C SER A 197 15.64 -43.42 21.48
N PRO A 198 15.28 -44.29 20.50
CA PRO A 198 14.08 -44.11 19.68
C PRO A 198 12.77 -44.07 20.46
N ASN A 199 12.72 -44.70 21.64
CA ASN A 199 11.54 -44.66 22.51
C ASN A 199 11.44 -43.33 23.26
N ALA A 200 12.57 -42.76 23.68
CA ALA A 200 12.62 -41.43 24.29
C ALA A 200 12.17 -40.35 23.28
N GLU A 201 12.69 -40.41 22.06
CA GLU A 201 12.29 -39.53 20.95
C GLU A 201 10.78 -39.59 20.69
N LYS A 202 10.22 -40.81 20.54
CA LYS A 202 8.77 -41.01 20.34
C LYS A 202 7.94 -40.49 21.52
N LYS A 203 8.45 -40.61 22.75
CA LYS A 203 7.78 -40.09 23.95
C LYS A 203 7.77 -38.57 23.95
N PHE A 204 8.92 -37.93 23.75
CA PHE A 204 9.03 -36.47 23.67
C PHE A 204 8.10 -35.87 22.60
N LEU A 205 8.06 -36.46 21.40
CA LEU A 205 7.20 -35.99 20.31
C LEU A 205 5.71 -36.13 20.65
N ARG A 206 5.33 -37.18 21.38
CA ARG A 206 3.95 -37.38 21.87
C ARG A 206 3.59 -36.33 22.93
N ASP A 207 4.50 -36.08 23.87
CA ASP A 207 4.29 -35.08 24.93
C ASP A 207 4.17 -33.66 24.32
N CYS A 208 4.98 -33.35 23.29
CA CYS A 208 4.83 -32.12 22.51
C CYS A 208 3.47 -32.02 21.81
N GLU A 209 3.01 -33.11 21.16
CA GLU A 209 1.69 -33.15 20.51
C GLU A 209 0.56 -32.88 21.52
N ASP A 210 0.66 -33.44 22.72
CA ASP A 210 -0.33 -33.27 23.78
C ASP A 210 -0.30 -31.86 24.39
N LEU A 211 0.88 -31.25 24.56
CA LEU A 211 1.00 -29.83 24.89
C LEU A 211 0.36 -28.95 23.83
N LEU A 212 0.63 -29.18 22.54
CA LEU A 212 0.06 -28.38 21.45
C LEU A 212 -1.47 -28.49 21.39
N LYS A 213 -2.04 -29.66 21.71
CA LYS A 213 -3.49 -29.82 21.88
C LYS A 213 -4.02 -29.05 23.08
N ALA A 214 -3.29 -29.02 24.20
CA ALA A 214 -3.67 -28.23 25.37
C ALA A 214 -3.66 -26.73 25.05
N ILE A 215 -2.64 -26.24 24.33
CA ILE A 215 -2.56 -24.85 23.87
C ILE A 215 -3.76 -24.50 22.97
N GLN A 216 -4.14 -25.38 22.03
CA GLN A 216 -5.32 -25.18 21.19
C GLN A 216 -6.59 -25.04 22.04
N ARG A 217 -6.81 -25.96 23.00
CA ARG A 217 -7.99 -25.89 23.89
C ARG A 217 -8.02 -24.60 24.71
N CYS A 218 -6.88 -24.17 25.26
CA CYS A 218 -6.83 -22.90 25.98
C CYS A 218 -7.16 -21.70 25.08
N ARG A 219 -6.78 -21.73 23.80
CA ARG A 219 -7.19 -20.71 22.82
C ARG A 219 -8.69 -20.75 22.55
N ASP A 220 -9.26 -21.94 22.39
CA ASP A 220 -10.71 -22.14 22.22
C ASP A 220 -11.48 -21.63 23.46
N ASP A 221 -10.91 -21.80 24.65
CA ASP A 221 -11.40 -21.29 25.94
C ASP A 221 -11.04 -19.80 26.19
N GLN A 222 -10.68 -19.05 25.14
CA GLN A 222 -10.41 -17.61 25.18
C GLN A 222 -9.28 -17.19 26.16
N ILE A 223 -8.13 -17.88 26.17
CA ILE A 223 -6.92 -17.44 26.89
C ILE A 223 -6.50 -16.00 26.53
N ASP A 224 -6.90 -15.49 25.36
CA ASP A 224 -6.69 -14.09 24.99
C ASP A 224 -7.34 -13.11 26.00
N ASN A 225 -8.45 -13.48 26.64
CA ASN A 225 -9.06 -12.70 27.72
C ASN A 225 -8.17 -12.62 28.97
N ILE A 226 -7.30 -13.61 29.22
CA ILE A 226 -6.29 -13.54 30.28
C ILE A 226 -5.24 -12.51 29.87
N PHE A 227 -4.75 -12.55 28.63
CA PHE A 227 -3.76 -11.60 28.15
C PHE A 227 -4.29 -10.17 28.15
N GLU A 228 -5.51 -9.92 27.67
CA GLU A 228 -6.12 -8.58 27.67
C GLU A 228 -6.30 -8.00 29.07
N ARG A 229 -6.46 -8.85 30.10
CA ARG A 229 -6.58 -8.39 31.48
C ARG A 229 -5.24 -8.00 32.09
N TYR A 230 -4.17 -8.72 31.82
CA TYR A 230 -2.90 -8.50 32.50
C TYR A 230 -1.90 -7.68 31.67
N ILE A 231 -1.91 -7.79 30.35
CA ILE A 231 -0.99 -7.05 29.49
C ILE A 231 -1.35 -5.57 29.50
N GLY A 232 -0.42 -4.72 29.93
CA GLY A 232 -0.57 -3.26 29.96
C GLY A 232 -1.38 -2.71 31.14
N ASN A 233 -2.02 -3.58 31.94
CA ASN A 233 -2.82 -3.18 33.11
C ASN A 233 -2.16 -3.52 34.45
N VAL A 234 -0.97 -4.15 34.43
CA VAL A 234 -0.14 -4.43 35.61
C VAL A 234 1.19 -3.70 35.47
N ASP A 235 2.03 -3.78 36.51
CA ASP A 235 3.34 -3.14 36.46
C ASP A 235 4.20 -3.66 35.27
N PRO A 236 5.20 -2.87 34.84
CA PRO A 236 5.91 -3.12 33.59
C PRO A 236 6.64 -4.47 33.55
N GLU A 237 7.18 -4.91 34.68
CA GLU A 237 7.94 -6.15 34.79
C GLU A 237 7.02 -7.36 34.65
N HIS A 238 5.89 -7.37 35.34
CA HIS A 238 4.92 -8.46 35.21
C HIS A 238 4.23 -8.44 33.85
N SER A 239 3.86 -7.26 33.34
CA SER A 239 3.30 -7.07 31.99
C SER A 239 4.21 -7.69 30.92
N TYR A 240 5.54 -7.52 31.08
CA TYR A 240 6.53 -8.17 30.22
C TYR A 240 6.48 -9.70 30.27
N GLN A 241 6.30 -10.32 31.44
CA GLN A 241 6.16 -11.78 31.55
C GLN A 241 4.91 -12.29 30.85
N TRP A 242 3.80 -11.56 30.91
CA TRP A 242 2.57 -11.89 30.16
C TRP A 242 2.78 -11.80 28.64
N TYR A 243 3.52 -10.80 28.15
CA TYR A 243 3.93 -10.74 26.74
C TYR A 243 4.78 -11.95 26.33
N GLN A 244 5.74 -12.36 27.16
CA GLN A 244 6.60 -13.51 26.92
C GLN A 244 5.79 -14.81 26.86
N LEU A 245 4.83 -14.97 27.78
CA LEU A 245 3.92 -16.12 27.78
C LEU A 245 3.10 -16.21 26.48
N ARG A 246 2.45 -15.10 26.10
CA ARG A 246 1.68 -15.02 24.83
C ARG A 246 2.55 -15.34 23.62
N HIS A 247 3.78 -14.82 23.60
CA HIS A 247 4.75 -15.10 22.55
C HIS A 247 5.07 -16.59 22.43
N HIS A 248 5.49 -17.23 23.53
CA HIS A 248 5.87 -18.65 23.53
C HIS A 248 4.72 -19.56 23.11
N LEU A 249 3.52 -19.34 23.64
CA LEU A 249 2.32 -20.09 23.26
C LEU A 249 2.00 -19.93 21.77
N GLY A 250 2.10 -18.71 21.23
CA GLY A 250 1.90 -18.46 19.80
C GLY A 250 2.91 -19.15 18.90
N ARG A 251 4.20 -19.18 19.30
CA ARG A 251 5.26 -19.85 18.54
C ARG A 251 5.08 -21.36 18.48
N LEU A 252 4.75 -21.98 19.61
CA LEU A 252 4.49 -23.41 19.68
C LEU A 252 3.25 -23.78 18.86
N HIS A 253 2.15 -23.04 19.03
CA HIS A 253 0.93 -23.26 18.27
C HIS A 253 1.13 -23.13 16.75
N SER A 254 1.97 -22.19 16.32
CA SER A 254 2.27 -21.99 14.89
C SER A 254 2.87 -23.21 14.20
N LEU A 255 3.60 -24.08 14.92
CA LEU A 255 4.14 -25.34 14.36
C LEU A 255 3.02 -26.33 14.01
N ARG A 256 1.99 -26.40 14.87
CA ARG A 256 0.77 -27.17 14.60
C ARG A 256 0.05 -26.61 13.36
N GLN A 257 -0.14 -25.30 13.32
CA GLN A 257 -0.80 -24.65 12.19
C GLN A 257 -0.05 -24.83 10.87
N ALA A 258 1.29 -24.86 10.88
CA ALA A 258 2.06 -25.17 9.69
C ALA A 258 1.71 -26.56 9.14
N SER A 259 1.60 -27.58 10.02
CA SER A 259 1.19 -28.93 9.58
C SER A 259 -0.22 -28.97 8.99
N GLU A 260 -1.16 -28.23 9.58
CA GLU A 260 -2.55 -28.16 9.10
C GLU A 260 -2.63 -27.42 7.75
N THR A 261 -1.89 -26.31 7.63
CA THR A 261 -1.83 -25.47 6.41
C THR A 261 -1.21 -26.24 5.25
N LEU A 262 -0.11 -26.97 5.46
CA LEU A 262 0.55 -27.72 4.38
C LEU A 262 -0.32 -28.86 3.84
N VAL A 263 -1.03 -29.57 4.71
CA VAL A 263 -1.97 -30.63 4.30
C VAL A 263 -3.19 -30.04 3.59
N GLN A 264 -3.58 -28.82 3.91
CA GLN A 264 -4.67 -28.14 3.21
C GLN A 264 -4.21 -27.58 1.86
N ALA A 265 -3.02 -27.01 1.79
CA ALA A 265 -2.40 -26.52 0.56
C ALA A 265 -2.22 -27.64 -0.48
N SER A 266 -1.95 -28.89 -0.08
CA SER A 266 -1.85 -30.00 -1.02
C SER A 266 -3.17 -30.45 -1.63
N LYS A 267 -4.30 -30.08 -1.01
CA LYS A 267 -5.63 -30.27 -1.57
C LYS A 267 -5.97 -29.15 -2.55
N GLU A 268 -5.63 -27.91 -2.20
CA GLU A 268 -5.93 -26.71 -3.00
C GLU A 268 -5.02 -26.60 -4.24
N TRP A 269 -3.74 -26.95 -4.10
CA TRP A 269 -2.76 -26.92 -5.19
C TRP A 269 -2.00 -28.25 -5.33
N PRO A 270 -2.65 -29.36 -5.77
CA PRO A 270 -1.99 -30.66 -5.85
C PRO A 270 -0.77 -30.69 -6.77
N SER A 271 -0.76 -29.87 -7.84
CA SER A 271 0.37 -29.73 -8.76
C SER A 271 1.61 -29.13 -8.12
N LEU A 272 1.47 -28.37 -7.02
CA LEU A 272 2.59 -27.81 -6.27
C LEU A 272 3.46 -28.91 -5.61
N PHE A 273 2.89 -30.09 -5.40
CA PHE A 273 3.52 -31.20 -4.67
C PHE A 273 3.86 -32.39 -5.58
N LYS A 274 3.78 -32.22 -6.90
CA LYS A 274 4.07 -33.27 -7.90
C LYS A 274 5.27 -32.87 -8.76
N ASP A 275 6.12 -33.84 -9.08
CA ASP A 275 7.28 -33.68 -9.98
C ASP A 275 8.16 -32.48 -9.65
N PHE A 276 8.26 -32.15 -8.36
CA PHE A 276 8.95 -30.97 -7.87
C PHE A 276 10.46 -31.18 -7.77
N THR A 277 11.21 -30.09 -7.78
CA THR A 277 12.63 -30.06 -7.42
C THR A 277 12.87 -29.13 -6.23
N VAL A 278 13.96 -29.38 -5.50
CA VAL A 278 14.40 -28.50 -4.41
C VAL A 278 15.87 -28.15 -4.60
N SER A 279 16.16 -26.86 -4.59
CA SER A 279 17.48 -26.28 -4.70
C SER A 279 17.70 -25.21 -3.62
N TYR A 280 18.94 -24.81 -3.42
CA TYR A 280 19.28 -23.74 -2.48
C TYR A 280 20.42 -22.89 -3.01
N ILE A 281 20.51 -21.68 -2.47
CA ILE A 281 21.67 -20.79 -2.64
C ILE A 281 22.51 -20.75 -1.35
N ASN A 282 23.82 -20.57 -1.51
CA ASN A 282 24.71 -20.44 -0.37
C ASN A 282 24.38 -19.19 0.45
N SER A 283 24.43 -19.33 1.78
CA SER A 283 24.32 -18.22 2.71
C SER A 283 25.37 -17.14 2.41
N SER A 284 24.97 -15.87 2.50
CA SER A 284 25.91 -14.75 2.35
C SER A 284 27.06 -14.86 3.37
N ARG A 285 28.28 -14.61 2.92
CA ARG A 285 29.45 -14.54 3.82
C ARG A 285 29.40 -13.25 4.64
N PHE A 286 29.92 -13.31 5.86
CA PHE A 286 30.12 -12.12 6.68
C PHE A 286 31.25 -11.27 6.12
N ARG A 287 31.04 -9.96 6.04
CA ARG A 287 32.05 -8.98 5.62
C ARG A 287 32.41 -8.05 6.76
N LYS A 288 33.69 -7.71 6.87
CA LYS A 288 34.15 -6.68 7.81
C LYS A 288 33.83 -5.30 7.23
N PHE A 289 33.51 -4.33 8.09
CA PHE A 289 33.58 -2.93 7.68
C PHE A 289 35.01 -2.56 7.31
N SER A 290 35.18 -1.88 6.17
CA SER A 290 36.51 -1.60 5.60
C SER A 290 37.35 -0.67 6.47
N HIS A 291 36.73 0.18 7.29
CA HIS A 291 37.43 1.08 8.23
C HIS A 291 36.65 1.28 9.54
N PRO A 292 37.01 0.59 10.65
CA PRO A 292 36.44 0.82 11.98
C PRO A 292 36.87 2.15 12.67
N GLN A 293 37.49 3.10 11.96
CA GLN A 293 38.05 4.35 12.52
C GLN A 293 37.47 5.53 11.74
N MET A 294 36.85 6.57 12.28
CA MET A 294 36.47 6.96 13.64
C MET A 294 35.02 7.44 13.54
N LEU A 295 34.07 6.69 14.12
CA LEU A 295 32.76 7.28 14.35
C LEU A 295 32.97 8.56 15.19
N PRO A 296 32.17 9.61 14.97
CA PRO A 296 32.33 10.84 15.73
C PRO A 296 32.29 10.58 17.24
N GLY A 297 33.04 11.37 18.00
CA GLY A 297 33.24 11.14 19.44
C GLY A 297 32.07 11.61 20.29
N SER A 298 31.27 12.55 19.78
CA SER A 298 30.10 13.09 20.48
C SER A 298 28.78 12.68 19.81
N ALA A 299 27.72 12.58 20.63
CA ALA A 299 26.37 12.28 20.15
C ALA A 299 25.87 13.32 19.14
N THR A 300 26.18 14.60 19.35
CA THR A 300 25.85 15.69 18.41
C THR A 300 26.47 15.46 17.04
N GLU A 301 27.75 15.12 16.97
CA GLU A 301 28.41 14.86 15.69
C GLU A 301 27.86 13.60 14.99
N ILE A 302 27.45 12.58 15.75
CA ILE A 302 26.79 11.38 15.21
C ILE A 302 25.45 11.75 14.56
N ILE A 303 24.63 12.56 15.24
CA ILE A 303 23.36 13.06 14.70
C ILE A 303 23.61 13.89 13.43
N GLN A 304 24.56 14.84 13.47
CA GLN A 304 24.90 15.65 12.30
C GLN A 304 25.40 14.80 11.12
N THR A 305 26.18 13.76 11.38
CA THR A 305 26.68 12.85 10.33
C THR A 305 25.57 11.99 9.73
N ALA A 306 24.54 11.64 10.52
CA ALA A 306 23.37 10.93 10.03
C ALA A 306 22.49 11.81 9.11
N PHE A 307 22.54 13.14 9.28
CA PHE A 307 21.69 14.13 8.62
C PHE A 307 22.52 15.25 7.96
N PRO A 308 23.35 14.93 6.94
CA PRO A 308 24.28 15.91 6.37
C PRO A 308 23.57 17.06 5.62
N GLU A 309 22.40 16.81 5.04
CA GLU A 309 21.67 17.77 4.18
C GLU A 309 20.43 18.37 4.86
N TYR A 310 20.05 17.85 6.03
CA TYR A 310 18.87 18.31 6.76
C TYR A 310 19.23 19.43 7.74
N ASN A 311 18.43 20.48 7.74
CA ASN A 311 18.50 21.49 8.78
C ASN A 311 17.81 20.98 10.07
N ILE A 312 18.56 20.31 10.92
CA ILE A 312 18.07 19.72 12.19
C ILE A 312 17.64 20.79 13.20
N SER A 313 17.92 22.09 12.97
CA SER A 313 17.54 23.16 13.91
C SER A 313 16.05 23.18 14.25
N HIS A 314 15.18 22.77 13.31
CA HIS A 314 13.74 22.65 13.55
C HIS A 314 13.38 21.61 14.64
N TYR A 315 14.24 20.60 14.82
CA TYR A 315 14.07 19.49 15.75
C TYR A 315 14.94 19.63 17.00
N GLU A 316 15.62 20.76 17.21
CA GLU A 316 16.49 20.95 18.37
C GLU A 316 15.75 20.81 19.70
N SER A 317 14.52 21.33 19.78
CA SER A 317 13.66 21.16 20.96
C SER A 317 13.34 19.68 21.20
N ASP A 318 13.03 18.95 20.12
CA ASP A 318 12.69 17.53 20.21
C ASP A 318 13.87 16.67 20.67
N ILE A 319 15.07 16.99 20.17
CA ILE A 319 16.31 16.33 20.53
C ILE A 319 16.70 16.66 21.97
N ALA A 320 16.55 17.91 22.40
CA ALA A 320 16.82 18.32 23.78
C ALA A 320 15.95 17.54 24.78
N GLU A 321 14.65 17.39 24.49
CA GLU A 321 13.74 16.61 25.32
C GLU A 321 14.15 15.13 25.43
N LEU A 322 14.56 14.51 24.31
CA LEU A 322 15.04 13.14 24.32
C LEU A 322 16.38 12.99 25.05
N ARG A 323 17.25 14.02 25.03
CA ARG A 323 18.48 14.06 25.82
C ARG A 323 18.22 14.06 27.31
N ASP A 324 17.18 14.76 27.77
CA ASP A 324 16.75 14.71 29.17
C ASP A 324 16.33 13.29 29.61
N HIS A 325 15.99 12.43 28.65
CA HIS A 325 15.63 11.02 28.86
C HIS A 325 16.75 10.03 28.48
N GLY A 326 17.98 10.51 28.30
CA GLY A 326 19.16 9.68 28.13
C GLY A 326 19.48 9.26 26.70
N LEU A 327 19.11 10.07 25.70
CA LEU A 327 19.43 9.81 24.29
C LEU A 327 20.94 9.68 24.03
N ASP A 328 21.76 10.55 24.63
CA ASP A 328 23.20 10.56 24.38
C ASP A 328 23.88 9.29 24.93
N GLU A 329 23.43 8.78 26.09
CA GLU A 329 23.85 7.50 26.65
C GLU A 329 23.43 6.33 25.76
N GLN A 330 22.22 6.36 25.20
CA GLN A 330 21.79 5.35 24.23
C GLN A 330 22.64 5.40 22.96
N ILE A 331 22.97 6.58 22.43
CA ILE A 331 23.84 6.71 21.26
C ILE A 331 25.21 6.10 21.54
N GLN A 332 25.83 6.41 22.69
CA GLN A 332 27.12 5.83 23.07
C GLN A 332 27.05 4.30 23.23
N LYS A 333 25.96 3.78 23.82
CA LYS A 333 25.73 2.34 23.94
C LYS A 333 25.62 1.67 22.57
N GLN A 334 24.77 2.18 21.69
CA GLN A 334 24.59 1.63 20.34
C GLN A 334 25.87 1.71 19.50
N GLN A 335 26.70 2.75 19.71
CA GLN A 335 28.01 2.87 19.09
C GLN A 335 28.98 1.76 19.53
N GLN A 336 29.02 1.43 20.84
CA GLN A 336 29.87 0.35 21.36
C GLN A 336 29.39 -1.05 20.95
N GLU A 337 28.07 -1.24 20.85
CA GLU A 337 27.45 -2.51 20.45
C GLU A 337 27.38 -2.71 18.92
N PHE A 338 27.82 -1.72 18.13
CA PHE A 338 27.72 -1.75 16.68
C PHE A 338 28.49 -2.94 16.08
N PRO A 339 27.88 -3.71 15.15
CA PRO A 339 28.49 -4.92 14.66
C PRO A 339 29.74 -4.67 13.82
N SER A 340 30.81 -5.42 14.09
CA SER A 340 32.04 -5.40 13.29
C SER A 340 31.92 -6.11 11.94
N LYS A 341 30.84 -6.87 11.73
CA LYS A 341 30.59 -7.62 10.50
C LYS A 341 29.13 -7.53 10.07
N THR A 342 28.93 -7.49 8.76
CA THR A 342 27.61 -7.47 8.12
C THR A 342 27.38 -8.67 7.22
N GLN A 343 26.12 -8.94 6.89
CA GLN A 343 25.66 -10.05 6.06
C GLN A 343 24.44 -9.60 5.24
N VAL A 344 24.33 -10.08 4.00
CA VAL A 344 23.12 -9.93 3.20
C VAL A 344 22.08 -10.91 3.74
N HIS A 345 20.92 -10.41 4.15
CA HIS A 345 19.84 -11.27 4.64
C HIS A 345 19.30 -12.18 3.54
N CYS A 346 18.75 -13.34 3.92
CA CYS A 346 18.37 -14.41 3.00
C CYS A 346 17.35 -14.00 1.94
N GLU A 347 16.40 -13.14 2.26
CA GLU A 347 15.39 -12.62 1.33
C GLU A 347 16.01 -11.77 0.23
N VAL A 348 16.91 -10.87 0.61
CA VAL A 348 17.69 -10.03 -0.32
C VAL A 348 18.66 -10.88 -1.13
N ASN A 349 19.29 -11.89 -0.50
CA ASN A 349 20.20 -12.82 -1.17
C ASN A 349 19.47 -13.65 -2.23
N LEU A 350 18.26 -14.13 -1.91
CA LEU A 350 17.42 -14.88 -2.85
C LEU A 350 16.97 -13.99 -3.99
N HIS A 351 16.45 -12.80 -3.71
CA HIS A 351 16.07 -11.83 -4.73
C HIS A 351 17.23 -11.54 -5.70
N ASN A 352 18.39 -11.19 -5.17
CA ASN A 352 19.59 -10.93 -5.97
C ASN A 352 19.98 -12.12 -6.86
N HIS A 353 19.84 -13.36 -6.37
CA HIS A 353 20.09 -14.54 -7.18
C HIS A 353 19.07 -14.69 -8.32
N LEU A 354 17.79 -14.42 -8.07
CA LEU A 354 16.73 -14.47 -9.09
C LEU A 354 16.96 -13.44 -10.18
N ILE A 355 17.31 -12.20 -9.81
CA ILE A 355 17.69 -11.17 -10.79
C ILE A 355 18.90 -11.62 -11.63
N LYS A 356 19.96 -12.11 -10.99
CA LYS A 356 21.20 -12.55 -11.67
C LYS A 356 21.00 -13.73 -12.61
N THR A 357 20.05 -14.61 -12.32
CA THR A 357 19.72 -15.76 -13.16
C THR A 357 18.66 -15.44 -14.21
N GLY A 358 18.22 -14.17 -14.32
CA GLY A 358 17.18 -13.73 -15.25
C GLY A 358 15.78 -14.22 -14.90
N LYS A 359 15.57 -14.67 -13.65
CA LYS A 359 14.31 -15.21 -13.11
C LYS A 359 13.48 -14.12 -12.45
N ASN A 360 13.23 -13.04 -13.18
CA ASN A 360 12.63 -11.82 -12.67
C ASN A 360 11.33 -11.41 -13.38
N ARG A 361 10.70 -12.34 -14.11
CA ARG A 361 9.44 -12.13 -14.82
C ARG A 361 8.38 -13.08 -14.25
N PRO A 362 7.08 -12.70 -14.25
CA PRO A 362 6.02 -13.58 -13.75
C PRO A 362 6.08 -15.00 -14.30
N CYS A 363 6.30 -15.16 -15.62
CA CYS A 363 6.37 -16.47 -16.27
C CYS A 363 7.49 -17.41 -15.78
N ASP A 364 8.51 -16.89 -15.10
CA ASP A 364 9.57 -17.69 -14.47
C ASP A 364 9.15 -18.29 -13.13
N LEU A 365 8.11 -17.74 -12.51
CA LEU A 365 7.62 -18.09 -11.18
C LEU A 365 6.41 -19.03 -11.30
N TRP A 366 6.24 -19.89 -10.31
CA TRP A 366 5.08 -20.77 -10.26
C TRP A 366 3.80 -19.93 -10.08
N ASN A 367 2.78 -20.22 -10.90
CA ASN A 367 1.52 -19.46 -10.97
C ASN A 367 1.66 -17.98 -11.31
N ASP A 368 2.78 -17.56 -11.92
CA ASP A 368 3.04 -16.15 -12.24
C ASP A 368 3.11 -15.22 -11.00
N ILE A 369 3.40 -15.80 -9.83
CA ILE A 369 3.42 -15.08 -8.54
C ILE A 369 4.85 -14.63 -8.21
N MET A 370 5.10 -13.33 -8.33
CA MET A 370 6.36 -12.68 -7.95
C MET A 370 6.44 -12.49 -6.42
N PHE A 371 6.64 -13.58 -5.66
CA PHE A 371 6.64 -13.55 -4.20
C PHE A 371 7.80 -14.33 -3.59
N ILE A 372 8.47 -13.72 -2.61
CA ILE A 372 9.49 -14.37 -1.78
C ILE A 372 8.90 -14.58 -0.38
N ALA A 373 8.64 -15.85 -0.05
CA ALA A 373 8.17 -16.25 1.27
C ALA A 373 9.34 -16.28 2.25
N THR A 374 9.16 -15.75 3.45
CA THR A 374 10.22 -15.72 4.47
C THR A 374 9.76 -16.40 5.76
N SER A 375 10.67 -17.06 6.47
CA SER A 375 10.35 -17.73 7.73
C SER A 375 9.95 -16.76 8.85
N LYS A 376 10.32 -15.49 8.67
CA LYS A 376 9.94 -14.33 9.47
C LYS A 376 9.68 -13.15 8.55
N PRO A 377 8.79 -12.21 8.92
CA PRO A 377 8.63 -10.96 8.20
C PRO A 377 9.98 -10.26 7.96
N PRO A 378 10.17 -9.59 6.81
CA PRO A 378 11.34 -8.78 6.55
C PRO A 378 11.60 -7.75 7.64
N CYS A 379 12.88 -7.47 7.86
CA CYS A 379 13.29 -6.37 8.71
C CYS A 379 13.14 -5.02 7.99
N ARG A 380 13.32 -3.92 8.74
CA ARG A 380 13.18 -2.56 8.20
C ARG A 380 14.03 -2.33 6.94
N LEU A 381 15.32 -2.67 7.00
CA LEU A 381 16.25 -2.48 5.87
C LEU A 381 15.94 -3.40 4.68
N CYS A 382 15.40 -4.60 4.93
CA CYS A 382 14.92 -5.46 3.85
C CYS A 382 13.64 -4.89 3.24
N SER A 383 12.74 -4.29 4.03
CA SER A 383 11.55 -3.60 3.51
C SER A 383 11.95 -2.50 2.54
N TYR A 384 12.82 -1.59 2.97
CA TYR A 384 13.28 -0.49 2.12
C TYR A 384 13.98 -1.01 0.84
N TYR A 385 14.73 -2.11 0.93
CA TYR A 385 15.29 -2.78 -0.25
C TYR A 385 14.22 -3.30 -1.23
N PHE A 386 13.11 -3.85 -0.73
CA PHE A 386 12.03 -4.37 -1.58
C PHE A 386 11.01 -3.28 -2.00
N GLU A 387 11.06 -2.09 -1.42
CA GLU A 387 10.24 -0.92 -1.81
C GLU A 387 10.83 -0.17 -3.02
N ASP A 388 12.03 -0.57 -3.46
CA ASP A 388 12.69 -0.08 -4.66
C ASP A 388 11.75 -0.07 -5.88
N SER A 389 11.80 1.02 -6.64
CA SER A 389 10.86 1.26 -7.73
C SER A 389 11.02 0.30 -8.93
N GLU A 390 12.19 -0.32 -9.05
CA GLU A 390 12.50 -1.30 -10.09
C GLU A 390 12.19 -2.75 -9.63
N ASN A 391 11.93 -2.96 -8.34
CA ASN A 391 11.61 -4.27 -7.79
C ASN A 391 10.17 -4.71 -8.12
N ASN A 392 10.04 -5.96 -8.60
CA ASN A 392 8.76 -6.58 -8.92
C ASN A 392 8.35 -7.70 -7.94
N PHE A 393 9.21 -8.05 -6.98
CA PHE A 393 8.93 -9.08 -6.00
C PHE A 393 8.24 -8.52 -4.76
N GLN A 394 7.15 -9.18 -4.36
CA GLN A 394 6.50 -8.96 -3.07
C GLN A 394 7.13 -9.83 -1.99
N VAL A 395 7.13 -9.32 -0.76
CA VAL A 395 7.52 -10.03 0.46
C VAL A 395 6.42 -9.93 1.50
N GLN A 396 6.54 -10.66 2.61
CA GLN A 396 5.63 -10.48 3.75
C GLN A 396 5.71 -9.03 4.25
N PRO A 397 4.64 -8.47 4.82
CA PRO A 397 4.74 -7.13 5.37
C PRO A 397 5.64 -7.11 6.61
N PRO A 398 6.54 -6.12 6.71
CA PRO A 398 7.69 -6.13 7.62
C PRO A 398 7.31 -6.02 9.11
N HIS A 399 8.23 -6.42 9.98
CA HIS A 399 8.10 -6.16 11.43
C HIS A 399 8.76 -4.83 11.85
N MET A 400 9.41 -4.11 10.93
CA MET A 400 10.02 -2.79 11.10
C MET A 400 11.11 -2.67 12.18
N ASN A 401 11.74 -3.78 12.58
CA ASN A 401 12.90 -3.74 13.48
C ASN A 401 14.17 -3.56 12.65
N LEU A 402 15.10 -2.78 13.18
CA LEU A 402 16.40 -2.52 12.58
C LEU A 402 17.43 -3.58 13.01
N TYR A 403 18.17 -4.13 12.03
CA TYR A 403 19.30 -5.03 12.28
C TYR A 403 20.57 -4.45 11.63
N PRO A 404 21.46 -3.80 12.41
CA PRO A 404 22.66 -3.16 11.86
C PRO A 404 23.67 -4.13 11.23
N LYS A 405 23.51 -5.44 11.43
CA LYS A 405 24.30 -6.49 10.78
C LYS A 405 23.97 -6.66 9.29
N TRP A 406 23.05 -5.88 8.74
CA TRP A 406 22.60 -5.95 7.36
C TRP A 406 23.58 -5.26 6.38
N GLN A 407 23.59 -5.70 5.11
CA GLN A 407 24.24 -5.00 3.98
C GLN A 407 23.52 -5.33 2.66
N LEU A 408 23.73 -4.48 1.65
CA LEU A 408 23.30 -4.73 0.27
C LEU A 408 24.11 -5.84 -0.42
N PRO A 409 23.53 -6.57 -1.40
CA PRO A 409 24.25 -7.59 -2.19
C PRO A 409 25.36 -6.98 -3.04
N ASP A 410 26.36 -7.77 -3.46
CA ASP A 410 27.43 -7.26 -4.34
C ASP A 410 26.99 -7.12 -5.81
N ILE A 411 27.48 -6.04 -6.46
CA ILE A 411 27.53 -5.91 -7.92
C ILE A 411 28.61 -6.85 -8.46
N LEU A 412 28.28 -7.62 -9.50
CA LEU A 412 29.20 -8.61 -10.09
C LEU A 412 30.07 -8.05 -11.21
N ASP A 413 29.54 -7.13 -12.01
CA ASP A 413 30.30 -6.43 -13.05
C ASP A 413 30.54 -4.98 -12.62
N PRO A 414 31.75 -4.63 -12.17
CA PRO A 414 32.09 -3.26 -11.78
C PRO A 414 32.15 -2.28 -12.98
N ASN A 415 31.93 -2.76 -14.22
CA ASN A 415 31.83 -1.92 -15.41
C ASN A 415 30.39 -1.73 -15.88
N ASP A 416 29.41 -2.33 -15.21
CA ASP A 416 27.99 -2.11 -15.49
C ASP A 416 27.52 -0.81 -14.81
N GLU A 417 27.69 0.30 -15.52
CA GLU A 417 27.33 1.65 -15.05
C GLU A 417 25.86 1.74 -14.60
N ALA A 418 24.94 1.02 -15.26
CA ALA A 418 23.53 1.03 -14.90
C ALA A 418 23.28 0.34 -13.56
N SER A 419 23.89 -0.83 -13.33
CA SER A 419 23.83 -1.52 -12.02
C SER A 419 24.47 -0.71 -10.90
N ILE A 420 25.50 0.09 -11.22
CA ILE A 420 26.17 0.98 -10.28
C ILE A 420 25.28 2.17 -9.90
N GLU A 421 24.62 2.77 -10.89
CA GLU A 421 23.69 3.89 -10.69
C GLU A 421 22.47 3.45 -9.87
N SER A 422 21.78 2.38 -10.29
CA SER A 422 20.61 1.83 -9.59
C SER A 422 20.94 1.45 -8.14
N ARG A 423 22.14 0.91 -7.88
CA ARG A 423 22.59 0.67 -6.50
C ARG A 423 22.74 1.97 -5.69
N ARG A 424 23.25 3.04 -6.31
CA ARG A 424 23.49 4.32 -5.63
C ARG A 424 22.16 4.97 -5.25
N GLU A 425 21.22 5.02 -6.20
CA GLU A 425 19.86 5.50 -5.98
C GLU A 425 19.19 4.71 -4.84
N LEU A 426 19.28 3.38 -4.85
CA LEU A 426 18.74 2.55 -3.77
C LEU A 426 19.37 2.83 -2.39
N ILE A 427 20.66 3.17 -2.33
CA ILE A 427 21.33 3.54 -1.07
C ILE A 427 20.77 4.87 -0.55
N GLU A 428 20.62 5.84 -1.44
CA GLU A 428 20.09 7.16 -1.13
C GLU A 428 18.65 7.05 -0.64
N ASP A 429 17.81 6.30 -1.36
CA ASP A 429 16.44 5.99 -0.93
C ASP A 429 16.40 5.35 0.46
N ILE A 430 17.24 4.32 0.72
CA ILE A 430 17.30 3.69 2.04
C ILE A 430 17.69 4.69 3.12
N PHE A 431 18.63 5.60 2.84
CA PHE A 431 19.07 6.62 3.80
C PHE A 431 17.96 7.63 4.08
N GLU A 432 17.26 8.10 3.06
CA GLU A 432 16.11 9.00 3.19
C GLU A 432 15.00 8.34 4.04
N HIS A 433 14.63 7.09 3.75
CA HIS A 433 13.63 6.35 4.55
C HIS A 433 14.07 6.14 6.01
N MET A 434 15.38 6.00 6.28
CA MET A 434 15.91 5.93 7.65
C MET A 434 15.85 7.30 8.34
N GLN A 435 16.21 8.36 7.64
CA GLN A 435 16.17 9.74 8.14
C GLN A 435 14.74 10.15 8.49
N ASP A 436 13.80 9.95 7.57
CA ASP A 436 12.37 10.24 7.77
C ASP A 436 11.79 9.49 8.97
N CYS A 437 12.14 8.22 9.11
CA CYS A 437 11.74 7.43 10.27
C CYS A 437 12.22 8.06 11.57
N VAL A 438 13.50 8.46 11.64
CA VAL A 438 14.04 9.13 12.82
C VAL A 438 13.32 10.44 13.09
N LEU A 439 13.14 11.30 12.07
CA LEU A 439 12.45 12.60 12.24
C LEU A 439 11.01 12.43 12.72
N GLN A 440 10.29 11.44 12.19
CA GLN A 440 8.93 11.12 12.65
C GLN A 440 8.92 10.63 14.11
N MET A 441 9.90 9.83 14.52
CA MET A 441 10.01 9.37 15.90
C MET A 441 10.39 10.49 16.86
N LEU A 442 11.27 11.41 16.43
CA LEU A 442 11.61 12.62 17.17
C LEU A 442 10.35 13.47 17.45
N GLN A 443 9.46 13.64 16.47
CA GLN A 443 8.23 14.43 16.64
C GLN A 443 7.14 13.69 17.43
N LYS A 444 6.92 12.40 17.13
CA LYS A 444 5.83 11.61 17.74
C LYS A 444 6.16 11.10 19.14
N LYS A 445 7.46 11.09 19.52
CA LYS A 445 7.98 10.48 20.76
C LYS A 445 7.53 9.03 20.96
N SER A 446 7.30 8.31 19.87
CA SER A 446 6.79 6.95 19.88
C SER A 446 7.80 6.01 19.24
N PRO A 447 8.09 4.85 19.86
CA PRO A 447 8.93 3.86 19.23
C PRO A 447 8.25 3.25 18.00
N GLU A 448 9.05 2.83 17.03
CA GLU A 448 8.61 2.07 15.87
C GLU A 448 9.20 0.65 15.85
N GLY A 449 8.45 -0.27 15.25
CA GLY A 449 8.81 -1.69 15.16
C GLY A 449 8.05 -2.57 16.16
N ARG A 450 8.15 -3.88 15.97
CA ARG A 450 7.50 -4.88 16.82
C ARG A 450 8.46 -5.37 17.91
N ARG A 451 7.94 -5.57 19.13
CA ARG A 451 8.70 -6.21 20.23
C ARG A 451 9.27 -7.58 19.84
N TYR A 452 8.55 -8.34 19.00
CA TYR A 452 9.04 -9.59 18.42
C TYR A 452 9.01 -9.55 16.90
N ASP A 453 10.01 -10.18 16.30
CA ASP A 453 10.28 -10.24 14.86
C ASP A 453 9.37 -11.20 14.06
N SER A 454 8.33 -11.79 14.66
CA SER A 454 7.41 -12.62 13.86
C SER A 454 5.97 -12.50 14.28
N ARG A 455 5.11 -12.76 13.30
CA ARG A 455 3.66 -12.80 13.44
C ARG A 455 3.27 -14.07 14.19
N THR A 456 2.90 -13.92 15.47
CA THR A 456 2.17 -14.94 16.23
C THR A 456 0.66 -14.82 16.05
N ASP A 457 0.19 -13.75 15.41
CA ASP A 457 -1.21 -13.55 15.08
C ASP A 457 -1.55 -14.40 13.85
N SER A 458 -2.04 -15.59 14.14
CA SER A 458 -2.61 -16.53 13.19
C SER A 458 -4.13 -16.58 13.32
N ARG A 459 -4.75 -15.48 13.79
CA ARG A 459 -6.19 -15.20 13.68
C ARG A 459 -6.56 -15.07 12.19
N ASN A 460 -6.72 -16.21 11.53
CA ASN A 460 -7.51 -16.48 10.31
C ASN A 460 -6.85 -17.56 9.45
N TRP A 461 -6.89 -18.80 9.95
CA TRP A 461 -7.29 -19.91 9.08
C TRP A 461 -8.63 -20.40 9.65
N PRO A 462 -9.78 -20.19 8.99
CA PRO A 462 -11.06 -20.52 9.60
C PRO A 462 -11.12 -22.03 9.84
N ALA A 463 -11.31 -22.41 11.10
CA ALA A 463 -11.63 -23.76 11.53
C ALA A 463 -13.08 -24.09 11.14
N SER A 464 -13.38 -24.09 9.84
CA SER A 464 -14.52 -24.74 9.19
C SER A 464 -14.50 -24.38 7.71
N VAL A 465 -13.88 -25.23 6.90
CA VAL A 465 -14.23 -25.31 5.48
C VAL A 465 -15.58 -26.03 5.42
N ARG A 466 -16.65 -25.26 5.63
CA ARG A 466 -17.92 -25.48 4.94
C ARG A 466 -18.06 -24.30 4.00
N ASP A 467 -18.09 -24.63 2.72
CA ASP A 467 -18.30 -23.75 1.57
C ASP A 467 -17.32 -22.58 1.42
N VAL A 468 -16.46 -22.73 0.42
CA VAL A 468 -15.65 -21.67 -0.14
C VAL A 468 -16.58 -20.61 -0.70
N SER A 469 -16.78 -19.53 0.04
CA SER A 469 -17.19 -18.24 -0.50
C SER A 469 -15.97 -17.32 -0.48
N ILE A 470 -15.51 -16.99 -1.68
CA ILE A 470 -14.61 -15.88 -2.01
C ILE A 470 -14.96 -14.69 -1.12
N THR A 471 -13.94 -14.11 -0.47
CA THR A 471 -13.95 -12.86 0.32
C THR A 471 -15.31 -12.18 0.42
N ALA A 472 -15.94 -12.27 1.58
CA ALA A 472 -17.07 -11.40 1.92
C ALA A 472 -16.58 -9.95 1.90
N GLU A 473 -16.69 -9.30 0.74
CA GLU A 473 -16.87 -7.85 0.69
C GLU A 473 -18.19 -7.56 1.42
N ASN A 474 -18.13 -6.62 2.35
CA ASN A 474 -19.25 -6.27 3.22
C ASN A 474 -20.49 -5.91 2.33
N PRO A 475 -21.66 -6.55 2.51
CA PRO A 475 -22.85 -6.27 1.69
C PRO A 475 -23.37 -4.82 1.80
N GLU A 476 -22.83 -4.04 2.73
CA GLU A 476 -23.13 -2.60 2.89
C GLU A 476 -22.49 -1.69 1.83
N ASN A 477 -21.53 -2.17 1.01
CA ASN A 477 -20.77 -1.32 0.07
C ASN A 477 -21.21 -1.40 -1.41
N LEU A 478 -22.36 -2.01 -1.69
CA LEU A 478 -22.87 -2.15 -3.06
C LEU A 478 -23.65 -0.90 -3.51
N PRO A 479 -23.58 -0.54 -4.81
CA PRO A 479 -24.45 0.48 -5.38
C PRO A 479 -25.93 0.11 -5.19
N THR A 480 -26.82 1.11 -5.15
CA THR A 480 -28.27 0.88 -4.99
C THR A 480 -28.79 -0.13 -6.03
N ARG A 481 -28.27 -0.04 -7.25
CA ARG A 481 -28.62 -0.87 -8.40
C ARG A 481 -27.39 -1.17 -9.25
N VAL A 482 -27.32 -2.37 -9.81
CA VAL A 482 -26.30 -2.78 -10.80
C VAL A 482 -26.97 -3.52 -11.96
N VAL A 483 -26.32 -3.57 -13.12
CA VAL A 483 -26.74 -4.35 -14.28
C VAL A 483 -26.18 -5.78 -14.14
N ASP A 484 -27.07 -6.77 -14.02
CA ASP A 484 -26.72 -8.19 -14.20
C ASP A 484 -26.56 -8.45 -15.70
N VAL A 485 -25.33 -8.74 -16.13
CA VAL A 485 -25.06 -9.01 -17.55
C VAL A 485 -25.38 -10.46 -17.94
N GLY A 486 -25.74 -11.30 -16.98
CA GLY A 486 -25.98 -12.72 -17.19
C GLY A 486 -24.71 -13.57 -17.15
N ASP A 487 -24.88 -14.88 -17.08
CA ASP A 487 -23.83 -15.91 -17.04
C ASP A 487 -24.04 -16.95 -18.16
N SER A 488 -23.30 -18.06 -18.12
CA SER A 488 -23.41 -19.15 -19.10
C SER A 488 -24.76 -19.87 -19.06
N SER A 489 -25.52 -19.74 -17.97
CA SER A 489 -26.84 -20.37 -17.76
C SER A 489 -28.01 -19.42 -18.03
N ASN A 490 -27.84 -18.12 -17.84
CA ASN A 490 -28.84 -17.09 -18.09
C ASN A 490 -28.21 -15.88 -18.77
N THR A 491 -28.58 -15.63 -20.03
CA THR A 491 -28.03 -14.53 -20.85
C THR A 491 -28.82 -13.22 -20.77
N ALA A 492 -29.91 -13.18 -20.00
CA ALA A 492 -30.74 -12.00 -19.88
C ALA A 492 -30.01 -10.87 -19.15
N ILE A 493 -30.03 -9.67 -19.74
CA ILE A 493 -29.50 -8.46 -19.15
C ILE A 493 -30.64 -7.78 -18.39
N ARG A 494 -30.41 -7.36 -17.15
CA ARG A 494 -31.43 -6.70 -16.32
C ARG A 494 -30.81 -5.87 -15.22
N LEU A 495 -31.57 -4.94 -14.70
CA LEU A 495 -31.25 -4.21 -13.48
C LEU A 495 -31.55 -5.09 -12.26
N VAL A 496 -30.70 -5.05 -11.25
CA VAL A 496 -30.92 -5.74 -9.96
C VAL A 496 -30.63 -4.78 -8.81
N LYS A 497 -31.36 -4.93 -7.70
CA LYS A 497 -31.10 -4.17 -6.47
C LYS A 497 -29.99 -4.87 -5.67
N ASN A 498 -29.35 -4.12 -4.78
CA ASN A 498 -28.30 -4.63 -3.89
C ASN A 498 -28.69 -5.98 -3.24
N ASP A 499 -29.89 -6.07 -2.65
CA ASP A 499 -30.37 -7.28 -1.95
C ASP A 499 -30.47 -8.54 -2.82
N ASP A 500 -30.52 -8.39 -4.15
CA ASP A 500 -30.67 -9.47 -5.13
C ASP A 500 -29.34 -9.88 -5.80
N VAL A 501 -28.22 -9.29 -5.37
CA VAL A 501 -26.89 -9.53 -5.93
C VAL A 501 -26.27 -10.79 -5.32
N LEU A 502 -25.84 -11.74 -6.17
CA LEU A 502 -25.26 -13.02 -5.77
C LEU A 502 -23.76 -12.94 -5.44
N SER A 503 -23.09 -11.88 -5.88
CA SER A 503 -21.67 -11.64 -5.66
C SER A 503 -21.39 -10.14 -5.60
N PRO A 504 -20.63 -9.65 -4.61
CA PRO A 504 -20.41 -8.21 -4.44
C PRO A 504 -19.51 -7.59 -5.53
N ALA A 505 -18.85 -8.40 -6.35
CA ALA A 505 -17.94 -7.91 -7.37
C ALA A 505 -18.67 -7.33 -8.60
N TYR A 506 -18.49 -6.04 -8.86
CA TYR A 506 -18.96 -5.35 -10.06
C TYR A 506 -17.85 -4.55 -10.75
N LEU A 507 -18.02 -4.29 -12.04
CA LEU A 507 -17.25 -3.28 -12.78
C LEU A 507 -18.05 -1.99 -12.87
N ALA A 508 -17.40 -0.85 -13.09
CA ALA A 508 -18.09 0.41 -13.40
C ALA A 508 -17.64 0.96 -14.76
N LEU A 509 -18.54 1.62 -15.49
CA LEU A 509 -18.22 2.29 -16.74
C LEU A 509 -17.97 3.78 -16.50
N SER A 510 -16.85 4.29 -17.00
CA SER A 510 -16.58 5.71 -17.19
C SER A 510 -16.75 6.04 -18.67
N HIS A 511 -17.81 6.77 -19.00
CA HIS A 511 -18.13 7.14 -20.38
C HIS A 511 -18.66 8.55 -20.46
N ARG A 512 -18.62 9.09 -21.67
CA ARG A 512 -19.21 10.38 -22.00
C ARG A 512 -20.69 10.21 -22.33
N TRP A 513 -21.50 11.14 -21.86
CA TRP A 513 -22.87 11.35 -22.30
C TRP A 513 -22.92 12.19 -23.58
N ASP A 514 -23.90 11.95 -24.44
CA ASP A 514 -24.12 12.79 -25.62
C ASP A 514 -24.42 14.24 -25.19
N ASP A 515 -23.92 15.22 -25.95
CA ASP A 515 -24.17 16.63 -25.64
C ASP A 515 -25.63 17.01 -25.88
N ASN A 516 -26.36 16.24 -26.70
CA ASN A 516 -27.79 16.38 -26.88
C ASN A 516 -28.58 15.43 -25.94
N PRO A 517 -29.38 15.95 -24.99
CA PRO A 517 -30.21 15.15 -24.10
C PRO A 517 -31.23 14.22 -24.78
N ASP A 518 -31.63 14.54 -26.01
CA ASP A 518 -32.54 13.71 -26.81
C ASP A 518 -31.85 12.42 -27.33
N HIS A 519 -30.51 12.37 -27.28
CA HIS A 519 -29.70 11.24 -27.73
C HIS A 519 -29.16 10.38 -26.58
N HIS A 520 -29.64 10.58 -25.34
CA HIS A 520 -29.29 9.73 -24.19
C HIS A 520 -30.04 8.40 -24.20
N PHE A 521 -29.81 7.61 -25.24
CA PHE A 521 -30.43 6.29 -25.41
C PHE A 521 -30.00 5.32 -24.31
N GLY A 522 -30.85 4.35 -23.98
CA GLY A 522 -30.55 3.33 -22.98
C GLY A 522 -30.64 3.80 -21.52
N ARG A 523 -31.02 5.05 -21.24
CA ARG A 523 -31.17 5.55 -19.86
C ARG A 523 -32.37 4.99 -19.12
N THR A 524 -32.28 4.96 -17.80
CA THR A 524 -33.40 4.61 -16.91
C THR A 524 -34.23 5.83 -16.60
N LEU A 525 -35.53 5.75 -16.88
CA LEU A 525 -36.54 6.75 -16.57
C LEU A 525 -37.64 6.10 -15.72
N ARG A 526 -38.41 6.87 -14.96
CA ARG A 526 -39.55 6.37 -14.17
C ARG A 526 -40.47 5.47 -14.99
N ALA A 527 -40.67 5.82 -16.26
CA ALA A 527 -41.52 5.08 -17.20
C ALA A 527 -41.00 3.67 -17.55
N ASN A 528 -39.68 3.45 -17.59
CA ASN A 528 -39.08 2.16 -17.96
C ASN A 528 -38.38 1.44 -16.78
N HIS A 529 -38.29 2.10 -15.62
CA HIS A 529 -37.57 1.61 -14.45
C HIS A 529 -38.07 0.25 -13.95
N ALA A 530 -39.38 0.02 -13.93
CA ALA A 530 -39.95 -1.26 -13.51
C ALA A 530 -39.60 -2.39 -14.49
N ASP A 531 -39.66 -2.13 -15.78
CA ASP A 531 -39.38 -3.12 -16.83
C ASP A 531 -37.91 -3.53 -16.86
N ARG A 532 -37.01 -2.59 -16.56
CA ARG A 532 -35.56 -2.85 -16.52
C ARG A 532 -35.16 -3.91 -15.48
N TYR A 533 -35.95 -4.12 -14.41
CA TYR A 533 -35.70 -5.23 -13.47
C TYR A 533 -36.01 -6.61 -14.05
N ASN A 534 -36.88 -6.68 -15.06
CA ASN A 534 -37.22 -7.92 -15.75
C ASN A 534 -36.23 -8.19 -16.89
N LYS A 535 -36.00 -7.18 -17.74
CA LYS A 535 -35.15 -7.29 -18.92
C LYS A 535 -34.72 -5.91 -19.42
N ILE A 536 -33.51 -5.85 -19.98
CA ILE A 536 -32.94 -4.75 -20.75
C ILE A 536 -32.65 -5.32 -22.14
N ASP A 537 -33.26 -4.75 -23.18
CA ASP A 537 -33.10 -5.26 -24.55
C ASP A 537 -31.76 -4.83 -25.14
N TRP A 538 -30.96 -5.77 -25.62
CA TRP A 538 -29.63 -5.50 -26.19
C TRP A 538 -29.64 -4.40 -27.27
N ALA A 539 -30.67 -4.38 -28.11
CA ALA A 539 -30.81 -3.43 -29.21
C ALA A 539 -31.12 -1.99 -28.75
N GLU A 540 -31.57 -1.79 -27.51
CA GLU A 540 -31.85 -0.46 -26.95
C GLU A 540 -30.59 0.22 -26.41
N LEU A 541 -29.52 -0.56 -26.19
CA LEU A 541 -28.31 -0.10 -25.54
C LEU A 541 -27.38 0.59 -26.55
N PRO A 542 -26.87 1.80 -26.23
CA PRO A 542 -25.71 2.39 -26.90
C PRO A 542 -24.56 1.41 -27.10
N LEU A 543 -23.77 1.61 -28.15
CA LEU A 543 -22.65 0.71 -28.46
C LEU A 543 -21.60 0.72 -27.33
N ASN A 544 -21.36 1.84 -26.65
CA ASN A 544 -20.50 1.87 -25.46
C ASN A 544 -21.00 0.95 -24.34
N PHE A 545 -22.32 0.84 -24.16
CA PHE A 545 -22.89 -0.01 -23.11
C PHE A 545 -22.81 -1.48 -23.52
N GLN A 546 -23.06 -1.78 -24.80
CA GLN A 546 -22.86 -3.13 -25.36
C GLN A 546 -21.40 -3.58 -25.22
N ASP A 547 -20.44 -2.71 -25.55
CA ASP A 547 -19.01 -2.98 -25.40
C ASP A 547 -18.63 -3.20 -23.94
N ALA A 548 -19.11 -2.35 -23.03
CA ALA A 548 -18.89 -2.52 -21.59
C ALA A 548 -19.44 -3.83 -21.05
N ILE A 549 -20.65 -4.23 -21.47
CA ILE A 549 -21.24 -5.53 -21.12
C ILE A 549 -20.40 -6.69 -21.67
N THR A 550 -19.93 -6.57 -22.92
CA THR A 550 -19.08 -7.58 -23.56
C THR A 550 -17.77 -7.76 -22.81
N VAL A 551 -17.11 -6.67 -22.44
CA VAL A 551 -15.87 -6.69 -21.65
C VAL A 551 -16.12 -7.28 -20.26
N THR A 552 -17.21 -6.88 -19.61
CA THR A 552 -17.57 -7.39 -18.27
C THR A 552 -17.73 -8.91 -18.28
N LYS A 553 -18.43 -9.46 -19.29
CA LYS A 553 -18.52 -10.90 -19.54
C LYS A 553 -17.17 -11.55 -19.81
N GLY A 554 -16.36 -10.93 -20.69
CA GLY A 554 -15.03 -11.43 -21.04
C GLY A 554 -14.06 -11.50 -19.87
N LEU A 555 -14.22 -10.61 -18.88
CA LEU A 555 -13.45 -10.58 -17.63
C LEU A 555 -14.02 -11.50 -16.54
N GLY A 556 -15.10 -12.24 -16.82
CA GLY A 556 -15.73 -13.15 -15.86
C GLY A 556 -16.41 -12.44 -14.68
N VAL A 557 -16.86 -11.20 -14.86
CA VAL A 557 -17.62 -10.44 -13.86
C VAL A 557 -19.08 -10.37 -14.27
N ARG A 558 -20.00 -10.53 -13.32
CA ARG A 558 -21.45 -10.62 -13.58
C ARG A 558 -22.16 -9.27 -13.51
N TYR A 559 -21.64 -8.34 -12.72
CA TYR A 559 -22.31 -7.09 -12.43
C TYR A 559 -21.54 -5.90 -13.02
N LEU A 560 -22.28 -4.96 -13.60
CA LEU A 560 -21.75 -3.74 -14.20
C LEU A 560 -22.58 -2.54 -13.71
N TRP A 561 -21.92 -1.47 -13.30
CA TRP A 561 -22.55 -0.21 -12.96
C TRP A 561 -22.35 0.81 -14.09
N ILE A 562 -23.45 1.41 -14.55
CA ILE A 562 -23.46 2.47 -15.56
C ILE A 562 -24.40 3.55 -15.04
N ASP A 563 -23.92 4.77 -14.81
CA ASP A 563 -24.69 5.88 -14.23
C ASP A 563 -26.06 6.07 -14.90
N SER A 564 -26.09 5.98 -16.23
CA SER A 564 -27.24 6.21 -17.09
C SER A 564 -28.33 5.15 -16.89
N ILE A 565 -27.95 3.94 -16.46
CA ILE A 565 -28.85 2.80 -16.24
C ILE A 565 -29.15 2.62 -14.74
N CYS A 566 -28.16 2.80 -13.88
CA CYS A 566 -28.26 2.53 -12.45
C CYS A 566 -28.90 3.67 -11.65
N ILE A 567 -29.04 4.86 -12.25
CA ILE A 567 -29.72 6.04 -11.67
C ILE A 567 -30.98 6.35 -12.48
N VAL A 568 -32.10 6.61 -11.81
CA VAL A 568 -33.35 7.04 -12.47
C VAL A 568 -33.26 8.54 -12.79
N GLN A 569 -33.14 8.88 -14.08
CA GLN A 569 -32.70 10.20 -14.52
C GLN A 569 -33.74 11.32 -14.36
N ASP A 570 -35.03 10.97 -14.35
CA ASP A 570 -36.18 11.86 -14.17
C ASP A 570 -36.81 11.73 -12.76
N ASP A 571 -36.03 11.23 -11.80
CA ASP A 571 -36.40 11.17 -10.39
C ASP A 571 -35.49 12.08 -9.55
N ASP A 572 -35.97 13.29 -9.21
CA ASP A 572 -35.22 14.27 -8.42
C ASP A 572 -34.68 13.71 -7.09
N ASP A 573 -35.41 12.79 -6.44
CA ASP A 573 -34.97 12.24 -5.15
C ASP A 573 -33.88 11.19 -5.35
N ASP A 574 -33.97 10.39 -6.41
CA ASP A 574 -32.96 9.40 -6.79
C ASP A 574 -31.69 10.10 -7.31
N TRP A 575 -31.86 11.10 -8.17
CA TRP A 575 -30.80 11.94 -8.71
C TRP A 575 -30.10 12.77 -7.64
N LYS A 576 -30.76 13.13 -6.52
CA LYS A 576 -30.08 13.77 -5.38
C LYS A 576 -29.28 12.79 -4.52
N ARG A 577 -29.66 11.51 -4.48
CA ARG A 577 -29.00 10.49 -3.66
C ARG A 577 -27.79 9.87 -4.35
N GLU A 578 -27.93 9.46 -5.59
CA GLU A 578 -26.94 8.60 -6.27
C GLU A 578 -25.61 9.33 -6.59
N PRO A 579 -25.57 10.59 -7.05
CA PRO A 579 -24.33 11.32 -7.28
C PRO A 579 -23.47 11.49 -6.02
N VAL A 580 -24.09 11.60 -4.85
CA VAL A 580 -23.38 11.66 -3.55
C VAL A 580 -22.66 10.34 -3.27
N ARG A 581 -23.16 9.23 -3.81
CA ARG A 581 -22.60 7.88 -3.66
C ARG A 581 -21.59 7.52 -4.75
N MET A 582 -21.32 8.41 -5.72
CA MET A 582 -20.33 8.16 -6.79
C MET A 582 -18.96 7.80 -6.21
N GLU A 583 -18.61 8.35 -5.04
CA GLU A 583 -17.37 7.95 -4.37
C GLU A 583 -17.36 6.47 -3.98
N GLU A 584 -18.43 6.00 -3.33
CA GLU A 584 -18.60 4.61 -2.95
C GLU A 584 -18.62 3.70 -4.18
N VAL A 585 -19.32 4.11 -5.24
CA VAL A 585 -19.46 3.32 -6.46
C VAL A 585 -18.12 3.10 -7.15
N TYR A 586 -17.36 4.15 -7.44
CA TYR A 586 -16.11 4.02 -8.20
C TYR A 586 -14.95 3.46 -7.35
N SER A 587 -14.92 3.74 -6.04
CA SER A 587 -13.86 3.25 -5.14
C SER A 587 -14.00 1.78 -4.73
N ASN A 588 -15.22 1.23 -4.77
CA ASN A 588 -15.49 -0.18 -4.50
C ASN A 588 -15.63 -1.03 -5.77
N ALA A 589 -15.67 -0.43 -6.97
CA ALA A 589 -15.64 -1.19 -8.21
C ALA A 589 -14.35 -2.02 -8.33
N LYS A 590 -14.48 -3.29 -8.76
CA LYS A 590 -13.33 -4.19 -8.97
C LYS A 590 -12.36 -3.63 -10.02
N CYS A 591 -12.91 -3.00 -11.05
CA CYS A 591 -12.20 -2.23 -12.07
C CYS A 591 -13.18 -1.26 -12.75
N VAL A 592 -12.66 -0.11 -13.18
CA VAL A 592 -13.39 0.86 -14.01
C VAL A 592 -12.98 0.68 -15.47
N LEU A 593 -13.97 0.56 -16.35
CA LEU A 593 -13.78 0.54 -17.79
C LEU A 593 -13.89 1.98 -18.29
N ALA A 594 -12.82 2.55 -18.83
CA ALA A 594 -12.82 3.91 -19.38
C ALA A 594 -12.93 3.85 -20.91
N ALA A 595 -14.02 4.39 -21.45
CA ALA A 595 -14.28 4.48 -22.89
C ALA A 595 -13.51 5.65 -23.52
N SER A 596 -12.20 5.72 -23.31
CA SER A 596 -11.35 6.88 -23.62
C SER A 596 -11.27 7.21 -25.12
N SER A 597 -11.55 6.24 -25.99
CA SER A 597 -11.57 6.41 -27.45
C SER A 597 -12.89 6.90 -28.04
N ALA A 598 -13.99 6.76 -27.31
CA ALA A 598 -15.33 7.04 -27.81
C ALA A 598 -15.70 8.51 -27.61
N ASN A 599 -15.97 9.24 -28.70
CA ASN A 599 -16.39 10.64 -28.62
C ASN A 599 -17.89 10.80 -28.37
N SER A 600 -18.65 9.72 -28.53
CA SER A 600 -20.08 9.62 -28.24
C SER A 600 -20.45 8.21 -27.73
N PRO A 601 -21.59 8.05 -27.02
CA PRO A 601 -22.10 6.74 -26.61
C PRO A 601 -22.33 5.74 -27.76
N MET A 602 -22.48 6.23 -28.99
CA MET A 602 -22.85 5.45 -30.18
C MET A 602 -21.66 4.81 -30.90
N GLU A 603 -20.43 5.26 -30.63
CA GLU A 603 -19.23 4.83 -31.37
C GLU A 603 -18.71 3.45 -30.93
N GLY A 604 -18.94 3.07 -29.67
CA GLY A 604 -18.23 1.95 -29.06
C GLY A 604 -16.77 2.29 -28.79
N PHE A 605 -16.09 1.41 -28.06
CA PHE A 605 -14.67 1.53 -27.74
C PHE A 605 -13.86 0.26 -28.02
N LEU A 606 -14.50 -0.85 -28.40
CA LEU A 606 -13.80 -2.10 -28.73
C LEU A 606 -13.26 -2.15 -30.16
N LYS A 607 -13.96 -1.53 -31.12
CA LYS A 607 -13.55 -1.50 -32.52
C LYS A 607 -12.53 -0.38 -32.75
N ARG A 608 -11.24 -0.75 -32.81
CA ARG A 608 -10.16 0.18 -33.14
C ARG A 608 -9.96 0.26 -34.65
N SER A 609 -9.96 1.48 -35.19
CA SER A 609 -9.74 1.75 -36.62
C SER A 609 -8.26 1.81 -37.01
N THR A 610 -7.34 1.46 -36.10
CA THR A 610 -5.90 1.54 -36.32
C THR A 610 -5.38 0.35 -37.13
N LEU A 611 -4.42 0.63 -38.01
CA LEU A 611 -3.70 -0.42 -38.75
C LEU A 611 -3.00 -1.35 -37.74
N PRO A 612 -2.89 -2.66 -38.04
CA PRO A 612 -2.09 -3.58 -37.23
C PRO A 612 -0.70 -2.99 -36.99
N ARG A 613 -0.20 -3.05 -35.75
CA ARG A 613 1.12 -2.53 -35.42
C ARG A 613 2.14 -3.13 -36.37
N SER A 614 2.89 -2.28 -37.07
CA SER A 614 4.01 -2.75 -37.88
C SER A 614 5.11 -3.25 -36.94
N PHE A 615 5.40 -4.54 -37.03
CA PHE A 615 6.50 -5.17 -36.33
C PHE A 615 7.41 -5.89 -37.31
N ILE A 616 8.69 -5.99 -36.98
CA ILE A 616 9.60 -6.93 -37.60
C ILE A 616 9.76 -8.14 -36.70
N THR A 617 9.85 -9.32 -37.31
CA THR A 617 10.10 -10.58 -36.60
C THR A 617 11.54 -10.97 -36.81
N PHE A 618 12.23 -11.35 -35.76
CA PHE A 618 13.55 -11.95 -35.85
C PHE A 618 13.59 -13.27 -35.09
N LYS A 619 14.49 -14.15 -35.50
CA LYS A 619 14.69 -15.44 -34.85
C LYS A 619 16.09 -15.45 -34.25
N SER A 620 16.20 -15.75 -32.96
CA SER A 620 17.49 -15.91 -32.30
C SER A 620 18.20 -17.17 -32.81
N GLU A 621 19.50 -17.27 -32.52
CA GLU A 621 20.29 -18.49 -32.78
C GLU A 621 19.75 -19.72 -32.01
N THR A 622 19.12 -19.49 -30.85
CA THR A 622 18.45 -20.53 -30.03
C THR A 622 17.07 -20.93 -30.57
N GLY A 623 16.57 -20.24 -31.59
CA GLY A 623 15.28 -20.52 -32.23
C GLY A 623 14.09 -19.73 -31.67
N ASP A 624 14.31 -18.84 -30.70
CA ASP A 624 13.30 -17.97 -30.11
C ASP A 624 12.85 -16.90 -31.11
N ILE A 625 11.57 -16.57 -31.09
CA ILE A 625 10.98 -15.56 -31.98
C ILE A 625 10.83 -14.26 -31.19
N GLY A 626 11.51 -13.21 -31.64
CA GLY A 626 11.39 -11.86 -31.10
C GLY A 626 10.65 -10.93 -32.07
N TYR A 627 9.97 -9.93 -31.50
CA TYR A 627 9.24 -8.90 -32.24
C TYR A 627 9.80 -7.53 -31.89
N ILE A 628 10.04 -6.67 -32.89
CA ILE A 628 10.40 -5.26 -32.67
C ILE A 628 9.33 -4.41 -33.33
N SER A 629 8.78 -3.45 -32.58
CA SER A 629 7.80 -2.48 -33.08
C SER A 629 8.21 -1.08 -32.69
N LYS A 630 7.68 -0.07 -33.37
CA LYS A 630 7.89 1.33 -33.00
C LYS A 630 7.17 1.61 -31.68
N ASN A 631 7.88 2.18 -30.71
CA ASN A 631 7.24 2.64 -29.47
C ASN A 631 6.32 3.82 -29.80
N ASN A 632 5.02 3.57 -29.70
CA ASN A 632 3.97 4.58 -29.83
C ASN A 632 3.18 4.69 -28.51
N ASP A 633 3.75 4.22 -27.39
CA ASP A 633 3.11 4.31 -26.08
C ASP A 633 3.17 5.76 -25.63
N ASN A 634 2.02 6.44 -25.66
CA ASN A 634 1.91 7.83 -25.25
C ASN A 634 0.66 8.01 -24.39
N PHE A 635 0.79 7.63 -23.12
CA PHE A 635 -0.31 7.68 -22.15
C PHE A 635 -0.85 9.10 -21.95
N GLN A 636 0.00 10.13 -22.06
CA GLN A 636 -0.43 11.51 -22.00
C GLN A 636 -1.43 11.83 -23.12
N VAL A 637 -1.10 11.51 -24.37
CA VAL A 637 -1.99 11.79 -25.51
C VAL A 637 -3.21 10.86 -25.52
N ASP A 638 -2.99 9.57 -25.25
CA ASP A 638 -4.02 8.55 -25.41
C ASP A 638 -5.02 8.50 -24.24
N VAL A 639 -4.61 8.98 -23.06
CA VAL A 639 -5.41 8.99 -21.84
C VAL A 639 -5.56 10.40 -21.29
N ASP A 640 -4.48 11.06 -20.84
CA ASP A 640 -4.62 12.34 -20.10
C ASP A 640 -5.25 13.48 -20.94
N GLU A 641 -4.95 13.54 -22.24
CA GLU A 641 -5.53 14.47 -23.22
C GLU A 641 -6.78 13.88 -23.91
N ALA A 642 -7.19 12.66 -23.54
CA ALA A 642 -8.37 12.05 -24.11
C ALA A 642 -9.61 12.88 -23.78
N ILE A 643 -10.53 12.91 -24.75
CA ILE A 643 -11.74 13.71 -24.68
C ILE A 643 -12.66 13.30 -23.50
N LEU A 644 -12.47 12.10 -22.95
CA LEU A 644 -13.14 11.64 -21.75
C LEU A 644 -12.74 12.52 -20.55
N HIS A 645 -11.44 12.83 -20.39
CA HIS A 645 -10.89 13.54 -19.23
C HIS A 645 -10.99 15.06 -19.29
N THR A 646 -11.58 15.62 -20.34
CA THR A 646 -11.93 17.05 -20.39
C THR A 646 -13.16 17.40 -19.53
N ARG A 647 -13.79 16.42 -18.88
CA ARG A 647 -15.01 16.60 -18.05
C ARG A 647 -14.69 16.46 -16.56
N GLY A 648 -15.16 17.41 -15.74
CA GLY A 648 -14.93 17.43 -14.29
C GLY A 648 -15.33 16.14 -13.54
N TRP A 649 -16.45 15.51 -13.91
CA TRP A 649 -16.91 14.27 -13.26
C TRP A 649 -16.00 13.06 -13.53
N THR A 650 -15.46 12.93 -14.75
CA THR A 650 -14.58 11.82 -15.13
C THR A 650 -13.24 11.84 -14.39
N LEU A 651 -12.82 13.02 -13.91
CA LEU A 651 -11.67 13.16 -13.03
C LEU A 651 -11.89 12.39 -11.73
N GLN A 652 -13.06 12.56 -11.11
CA GLN A 652 -13.46 11.85 -9.89
C GLN A 652 -13.55 10.33 -10.15
N GLU A 653 -14.11 9.92 -11.28
CA GLU A 653 -14.24 8.51 -11.64
C GLU A 653 -12.87 7.81 -11.76
N ARG A 654 -11.91 8.44 -12.46
CA ARG A 654 -10.54 7.91 -12.61
C ARG A 654 -9.74 7.99 -11.31
N ALA A 655 -9.90 9.08 -10.56
CA ALA A 655 -9.28 9.30 -9.26
C ALA A 655 -9.62 8.21 -8.23
N LEU A 656 -10.90 7.87 -8.15
CA LEU A 656 -11.45 7.00 -7.11
C LEU A 656 -11.33 5.52 -7.46
N ALA A 657 -11.25 5.19 -8.75
CA ALA A 657 -11.04 3.82 -9.19
C ALA A 657 -9.78 3.19 -8.56
N ARG A 658 -9.86 1.94 -8.08
CA ARG A 658 -8.65 1.20 -7.67
C ARG A 658 -7.83 0.73 -8.86
N ARG A 659 -8.51 0.43 -9.98
CA ARG A 659 -7.96 -0.07 -11.24
C ARG A 659 -8.80 0.51 -12.38
N THR A 660 -8.15 0.92 -13.47
CA THR A 660 -8.83 1.43 -14.65
C THR A 660 -8.27 0.75 -15.90
N ILE A 661 -9.14 0.24 -16.76
CA ILE A 661 -8.78 -0.20 -18.12
C ILE A 661 -9.22 0.89 -19.08
N HIS A 662 -8.26 1.58 -19.68
CA HIS A 662 -8.48 2.62 -20.68
C HIS A 662 -8.52 2.00 -22.07
N PHE A 663 -9.67 2.07 -22.73
CA PHE A 663 -9.85 1.68 -24.12
C PHE A 663 -9.62 2.88 -25.02
N THR A 664 -8.36 3.11 -25.40
CA THR A 664 -7.95 4.26 -26.23
C THR A 664 -7.94 3.90 -27.70
N LYS A 665 -7.78 4.91 -28.56
CA LYS A 665 -7.81 4.74 -30.01
C LYS A 665 -6.66 3.85 -30.50
N ASN A 666 -5.51 3.96 -29.84
CA ASN A 666 -4.27 3.31 -30.27
C ASN A 666 -4.03 1.99 -29.54
N GLN A 667 -4.37 1.90 -28.26
CA GLN A 667 -4.15 0.70 -27.47
C GLN A 667 -5.00 0.62 -26.21
N VAL A 668 -4.92 -0.51 -25.51
CA VAL A 668 -5.46 -0.64 -24.16
C VAL A 668 -4.37 -0.34 -23.13
N TYR A 669 -4.71 0.47 -22.12
CA TYR A 669 -3.86 0.69 -20.95
C TYR A 669 -4.54 0.17 -19.69
N PHE A 670 -3.78 -0.46 -18.81
CA PHE A 670 -4.21 -0.82 -17.47
C PHE A 670 -3.49 0.06 -16.45
N GLU A 671 -4.23 0.94 -15.79
CA GLU A 671 -3.74 1.86 -14.75
C GLU A 671 -4.13 1.35 -13.36
N CYS A 672 -3.15 1.26 -12.46
CA CYS A 672 -3.35 0.91 -11.06
C CYS A 672 -2.31 1.60 -10.17
N SER A 673 -2.34 1.36 -8.85
CA SER A 673 -1.36 1.91 -7.90
C SER A 673 0.10 1.56 -8.23
N ASN A 674 0.33 0.52 -9.03
CA ASN A 674 1.65 0.03 -9.40
C ASN A 674 2.13 0.59 -10.77
N GLY A 675 1.45 1.61 -11.31
CA GLY A 675 1.78 2.24 -12.60
C GLY A 675 0.86 1.81 -13.73
N VAL A 676 1.29 2.07 -14.97
CA VAL A 676 0.51 1.81 -16.19
C VAL A 676 1.15 0.69 -17.01
N GLN A 677 0.35 -0.33 -17.32
CA GLN A 677 0.71 -1.40 -18.25
C GLN A 677 0.09 -1.13 -19.61
N CYS A 678 0.91 -1.15 -20.66
CA CYS A 678 0.48 -0.98 -22.04
C CYS A 678 0.17 -2.35 -22.67
N GLU A 679 -0.72 -2.38 -23.66
CA GLU A 679 -0.96 -3.57 -24.50
C GLU A 679 0.31 -4.03 -25.25
N SER A 680 1.29 -3.13 -25.44
CA SER A 680 2.64 -3.43 -25.95
C SER A 680 3.50 -4.28 -25.00
N LEU A 681 3.00 -4.62 -23.81
CA LEU A 681 3.73 -5.24 -22.70
C LEU A 681 4.83 -4.35 -22.11
N PHE A 682 4.85 -3.07 -22.47
CA PHE A 682 5.69 -2.06 -21.85
C PHE A 682 5.02 -1.54 -20.58
N ARG A 683 5.82 -1.32 -19.53
CA ARG A 683 5.36 -0.72 -18.28
C ARG A 683 5.89 0.69 -18.19
N LEU A 684 4.98 1.64 -18.05
CA LEU A 684 5.32 3.02 -17.78
C LEU A 684 5.53 3.19 -16.27
N THR A 685 6.78 3.45 -15.87
CA THR A 685 7.17 3.68 -14.46
C THR A 685 7.30 5.18 -14.14
N LYS A 686 7.40 5.49 -12.86
CA LYS A 686 7.17 6.82 -12.23
C LYS A 686 7.95 8.00 -12.85
N SER A 687 9.08 7.80 -13.53
CA SER A 687 9.87 8.91 -14.09
C SER A 687 9.38 9.40 -15.45
N SER A 688 8.57 8.61 -16.16
CA SER A 688 8.21 8.89 -17.57
C SER A 688 6.79 9.46 -17.74
N TYR A 689 5.93 9.39 -16.72
CA TYR A 689 4.53 9.86 -16.77
C TYR A 689 4.09 10.36 -15.38
N CYS A 690 3.40 11.50 -15.34
CA CYS A 690 2.99 12.18 -14.10
C CYS A 690 1.66 11.61 -13.56
N HIS A 691 1.59 11.32 -12.25
CA HIS A 691 0.54 10.50 -11.65
C HIS A 691 -0.47 11.29 -10.79
N PHE A 692 -1.76 10.94 -10.94
CA PHE A 692 -2.88 11.24 -10.04
C PHE A 692 -2.94 10.32 -8.79
N ARG A 693 -2.09 9.29 -8.67
CA ARG A 693 -2.17 8.29 -7.58
C ARG A 693 -0.87 8.07 -6.80
N SER A 694 -0.34 9.10 -6.13
CA SER A 694 0.51 8.80 -4.97
C SER A 694 -0.36 8.51 -3.75
N GLY A 695 -0.05 7.41 -3.09
CA GLY A 695 -0.76 6.94 -1.92
C GLY A 695 -1.12 5.48 -2.07
N GLU A 696 -0.36 4.63 -1.39
CA GLU A 696 -0.66 3.21 -1.21
C GLU A 696 -2.15 3.00 -0.90
N ALA A 697 -2.81 2.20 -1.73
CA ALA A 697 -4.18 1.78 -1.55
C ALA A 697 -4.23 0.76 -0.40
N THR A 698 -4.67 1.21 0.77
CA THR A 698 -5.01 0.34 1.91
C THR A 698 -6.47 -0.09 1.79
N ASP A 699 -6.80 -1.30 2.24
CA ASP A 699 -8.07 -1.99 1.99
C ASP A 699 -9.26 -1.49 2.85
N SER A 700 -9.49 -0.18 2.90
CA SER A 700 -10.68 0.41 3.51
C SER A 700 -11.30 1.44 2.56
N GLY A 701 -12.44 1.07 1.97
CA GLY A 701 -13.20 1.86 0.98
C GLY A 701 -13.90 3.10 1.54
N ILE A 702 -13.29 3.84 2.49
CA ILE A 702 -13.88 5.05 3.11
C ILE A 702 -12.84 6.20 3.23
N ARG A 703 -11.65 6.11 2.61
CA ARG A 703 -10.53 7.04 2.94
C ARG A 703 -9.84 7.78 1.79
N TYR A 704 -10.28 7.68 0.53
CA TYR A 704 -9.37 7.99 -0.58
C TYR A 704 -9.83 8.96 -1.67
N SER A 705 -10.89 9.75 -1.47
CA SER A 705 -11.11 10.96 -2.29
C SER A 705 -10.05 12.06 -2.08
N TRP A 706 -9.42 12.12 -0.89
CA TRP A 706 -8.75 13.35 -0.45
C TRP A 706 -7.21 13.35 -0.55
N ARG A 707 -6.56 12.23 -0.91
CA ARG A 707 -5.09 12.18 -1.14
C ARG A 707 -4.63 12.85 -2.45
N LEU A 708 -5.56 13.15 -3.35
CA LEU A 708 -5.31 13.98 -4.54
C LEU A 708 -4.92 15.43 -4.20
N TRP A 709 -5.25 15.87 -2.98
CA TRP A 709 -5.10 17.25 -2.53
C TRP A 709 -3.83 17.49 -1.69
N ASN A 710 -3.01 16.44 -1.49
CA ASN A 710 -1.75 16.49 -0.73
C ASN A 710 -0.50 16.59 -1.61
N PHE A 711 -0.67 16.78 -2.93
CA PHE A 711 0.44 17.17 -3.80
C PHE A 711 0.48 18.70 -3.91
N PRO A 712 1.62 19.37 -3.60
CA PRO A 712 1.82 20.83 -3.73
C PRO A 712 1.76 21.40 -5.17
N THR A 713 1.11 20.68 -6.10
CA THR A 713 0.96 21.07 -7.50
C THR A 713 -0.44 20.79 -8.06
N LEU A 714 -1.24 19.91 -7.43
CA LEU A 714 -2.57 19.51 -7.91
C LEU A 714 -3.68 20.34 -7.27
N LEU A 715 -3.54 20.75 -6.00
CA LEU A 715 -4.49 21.65 -5.35
C LEU A 715 -4.60 22.96 -6.15
N GLU A 716 -3.48 23.59 -6.47
CA GLU A 716 -3.44 24.86 -7.21
C GLU A 716 -4.07 24.73 -8.59
N ARG A 717 -3.80 23.63 -9.30
CA ARG A 717 -4.40 23.34 -10.61
C ARG A 717 -5.90 23.10 -10.51
N SER A 718 -6.34 22.36 -9.49
CA SER A 718 -7.76 22.09 -9.25
C SER A 718 -8.54 23.36 -8.86
N LEU A 719 -7.87 24.31 -8.20
CA LEU A 719 -8.44 25.63 -7.90
C LEU A 719 -8.57 26.49 -9.17
N LEU A 720 -7.82 26.23 -10.24
CA LEU A 720 -7.88 27.00 -11.49
C LEU A 720 -9.01 26.56 -12.45
N TRP A 721 -10.11 26.00 -11.94
CA TRP A 721 -11.30 25.72 -12.75
C TRP A 721 -11.94 27.02 -13.29
N LYS A 722 -12.59 26.94 -14.45
CA LYS A 722 -13.27 28.05 -15.13
C LYS A 722 -14.49 27.53 -15.89
N LYS A 723 -15.42 28.39 -16.35
CA LYS A 723 -16.44 27.97 -17.32
C LYS A 723 -15.80 27.47 -18.62
N ALA A 724 -16.41 26.47 -19.25
CA ALA A 724 -15.83 25.80 -20.42
C ALA A 724 -15.79 26.68 -21.68
N ASP A 725 -16.82 27.50 -21.90
CA ASP A 725 -16.88 28.47 -23.00
C ASP A 725 -17.53 29.79 -22.54
N ASP A 726 -17.47 30.85 -23.34
CA ASP A 726 -18.04 32.14 -22.95
C ASP A 726 -19.57 32.19 -22.98
N SER A 727 -20.19 31.27 -23.72
CA SER A 727 -21.64 31.08 -23.87
C SER A 727 -22.28 30.29 -22.73
N SER A 728 -21.50 29.51 -21.98
CA SER A 728 -21.96 28.67 -20.89
C SER A 728 -22.18 29.50 -19.64
N GLN A 729 -23.32 29.27 -18.98
CA GLN A 729 -23.64 29.86 -17.69
C GLN A 729 -23.44 28.81 -16.61
N LEU A 730 -22.60 29.13 -15.61
CA LEU A 730 -22.61 28.39 -14.36
C LEU A 730 -23.70 28.96 -13.47
N LYS A 731 -24.45 28.07 -12.81
CA LYS A 731 -25.50 28.44 -11.86
C LYS A 731 -25.09 27.99 -10.47
N LEU A 732 -25.14 28.89 -9.49
CA LEU A 732 -24.89 28.51 -8.11
C LEU A 732 -25.96 27.53 -7.63
N ILE A 733 -25.53 26.37 -7.12
CA ILE A 733 -26.42 25.36 -6.58
C ILE A 733 -26.93 25.82 -5.21
N LYS A 734 -28.25 25.78 -5.01
CA LYS A 734 -28.86 26.05 -3.70
C LYS A 734 -28.82 24.77 -2.85
N PHE A 735 -27.87 24.72 -1.92
CA PHE A 735 -27.79 23.63 -0.95
C PHE A 735 -28.78 23.86 0.22
N PRO A 736 -29.28 22.78 0.86
CA PRO A 736 -30.03 22.88 2.12
C PRO A 736 -29.20 23.58 3.21
N ALA A 737 -29.84 24.26 4.16
CA ALA A 737 -29.14 25.02 5.22
C ALA A 737 -28.16 24.20 6.08
N GLU A 738 -28.30 22.88 6.06
CA GLU A 738 -27.45 21.90 6.75
C GLU A 738 -26.19 21.52 5.94
N ARG A 739 -25.99 22.05 4.72
CA ARG A 739 -24.82 21.76 3.89
C ARG A 739 -24.28 23.04 3.27
N ASN A 740 -23.07 23.42 3.67
CA ASN A 740 -22.33 24.55 3.09
C ASN A 740 -21.24 24.02 2.17
N VAL A 741 -21.38 24.23 0.86
CA VAL A 741 -20.31 23.96 -0.12
C VAL A 741 -19.55 25.26 -0.36
N PRO A 742 -18.22 25.28 -0.20
CA PRO A 742 -17.45 26.51 -0.33
C PRO A 742 -17.42 27.01 -1.76
N THR A 743 -17.40 28.34 -1.93
CA THR A 743 -17.48 28.99 -3.24
C THR A 743 -16.25 28.79 -4.10
N TRP A 744 -15.13 28.40 -3.48
CA TRP A 744 -13.91 28.04 -4.20
C TRP A 744 -13.95 26.64 -4.82
N SER A 745 -14.91 25.79 -4.42
CA SER A 745 -15.14 24.48 -5.04
C SER A 745 -16.03 24.62 -6.27
N TRP A 746 -15.65 23.94 -7.35
CA TRP A 746 -16.50 23.84 -8.54
C TRP A 746 -17.83 23.15 -8.22
N MET A 747 -17.90 22.34 -7.15
CA MET A 747 -19.13 21.68 -6.68
C MET A 747 -20.21 22.68 -6.21
N ALA A 748 -19.85 23.95 -5.97
CA ALA A 748 -20.85 24.97 -5.65
C ALA A 748 -21.70 25.37 -6.86
N TYR A 749 -21.32 24.93 -8.07
CA TYR A 749 -21.88 25.39 -9.33
C TYR A 749 -22.37 24.22 -10.20
N ASP A 750 -23.50 24.44 -10.87
CA ASP A 750 -24.06 23.59 -11.91
C ASP A 750 -23.66 24.16 -13.29
N GLY A 751 -23.18 23.29 -14.18
CA GLY A 751 -22.70 23.65 -15.53
C GLY A 751 -21.35 23.03 -15.90
N VAL A 752 -20.91 23.27 -17.15
CA VAL A 752 -19.68 22.69 -17.69
C VAL A 752 -18.48 23.55 -17.32
N ILE A 753 -17.50 22.94 -16.66
CA ILE A 753 -16.22 23.57 -16.32
C ILE A 753 -15.09 23.09 -17.23
N SER A 754 -14.07 23.92 -17.35
CA SER A 754 -12.74 23.65 -17.90
C SER A 754 -11.69 24.15 -16.89
N TYR A 755 -10.42 24.16 -17.25
CA TYR A 755 -9.32 24.64 -16.41
C TYR A 755 -8.48 25.69 -17.14
N VAL A 756 -7.90 26.63 -16.38
CA VAL A 756 -6.87 27.51 -16.91
C VAL A 756 -5.65 26.67 -17.27
N GLU A 757 -5.20 26.74 -18.53
CA GLU A 757 -4.04 25.98 -19.00
C GLU A 757 -2.77 26.44 -18.28
N ALA A 758 -2.21 25.54 -17.47
CA ALA A 758 -0.94 25.71 -16.78
C ALA A 758 -0.04 24.53 -17.16
N ASP A 759 0.96 24.77 -18.01
CA ASP A 759 1.89 23.72 -18.45
C ASP A 759 2.58 23.03 -17.25
N PHE A 760 2.67 21.70 -17.29
CA PHE A 760 3.38 20.93 -16.27
C PHE A 760 4.86 21.33 -16.22
N ASN A 761 5.43 21.42 -15.01
CA ASN A 761 6.81 21.84 -14.74
C ASN A 761 7.20 23.26 -15.19
N LYS A 762 6.29 24.08 -15.72
CA LYS A 762 6.56 25.48 -16.12
C LYS A 762 6.02 26.53 -15.15
N VAL A 763 5.48 26.12 -14.00
CA VAL A 763 4.88 27.02 -13.00
C VAL A 763 5.51 26.75 -11.62
N ASP A 764 5.93 27.80 -10.95
CA ASP A 764 6.33 27.82 -9.55
C ASP A 764 5.11 28.21 -8.70
N TRP A 765 4.59 27.26 -7.92
CA TRP A 765 3.45 27.51 -7.02
C TRP A 765 3.88 28.30 -5.78
N THR A 766 2.99 29.14 -5.27
CA THR A 766 3.30 30.07 -4.18
C THR A 766 2.73 29.61 -2.85
N ASN A 767 3.37 30.03 -1.75
CA ASN A 767 2.88 29.82 -0.38
C ASN A 767 2.00 31.00 0.12
N GLU A 768 1.34 31.74 -0.79
CA GLU A 768 0.55 32.93 -0.46
C GLU A 768 -0.84 32.61 0.15
N TYR A 769 -1.13 31.34 0.38
CA TYR A 769 -2.34 30.86 1.04
C TYR A 769 -2.02 29.68 1.98
N SER A 770 -2.92 29.37 2.90
CA SER A 770 -2.92 28.15 3.70
C SER A 770 -3.94 27.18 3.12
N SER A 771 -3.54 25.91 2.98
CA SER A 771 -4.48 24.87 2.58
C SER A 771 -5.59 24.77 3.63
N PRO A 772 -6.87 24.63 3.23
CA PRO A 772 -7.96 24.33 4.15
C PRO A 772 -7.78 22.99 4.88
N PHE A 773 -6.77 22.20 4.48
CA PHE A 773 -6.47 20.86 4.98
C PHE A 773 -5.21 20.80 5.86
N ASP A 774 -4.50 21.91 6.04
CA ASP A 774 -3.32 22.00 6.90
C ASP A 774 -3.75 22.25 8.37
N SER A 775 -4.01 21.20 9.15
CA SER A 775 -4.23 21.36 10.60
C SER A 775 -3.63 20.24 11.44
N GLY A 776 -2.71 20.61 12.33
CA GLY A 776 -1.99 19.77 13.30
C GLY A 776 -2.79 19.36 14.55
N SER A 777 -4.08 19.04 14.45
CA SER A 777 -4.87 18.52 15.56
C SER A 777 -5.46 17.15 15.21
N GLY A 778 -4.75 16.10 15.63
CA GLY A 778 -5.21 14.72 15.58
C GLY A 778 -6.38 14.47 16.53
N ALA A 779 -7.60 14.63 16.03
CA ALA A 779 -8.75 13.90 16.57
C ALA A 779 -8.92 12.61 15.76
N ARG A 780 -8.85 11.46 16.45
CA ARG A 780 -9.03 10.12 15.87
C ARG A 780 -10.31 10.06 15.04
N GLY A 781 -10.18 9.96 13.72
CA GLY A 781 -11.22 9.40 12.85
C GLY A 781 -12.47 10.25 12.60
N LYS A 782 -12.48 11.55 12.92
CA LYS A 782 -13.51 12.50 12.44
C LYS A 782 -12.84 13.83 12.09
N TRP A 783 -13.07 14.34 10.88
CA TRP A 783 -12.57 15.65 10.44
C TRP A 783 -13.47 16.77 10.94
N HIS A 784 -12.92 17.98 11.08
CA HIS A 784 -13.48 19.07 11.89
C HIS A 784 -14.95 19.41 11.63
N TRP A 785 -15.46 19.33 10.39
CA TRP A 785 -16.87 19.64 10.08
C TRP A 785 -17.87 18.59 10.59
N GLU A 786 -17.42 17.35 10.82
CA GLU A 786 -18.18 16.29 11.51
C GLU A 786 -17.81 16.17 13.00
N ALA A 787 -16.61 16.59 13.38
CA ALA A 787 -16.07 16.41 14.74
C ALA A 787 -16.61 17.43 15.74
N ASP A 788 -16.97 18.65 15.29
CA ASP A 788 -17.50 19.69 16.18
C ASP A 788 -19.03 19.84 16.12
N GLY A 789 -19.70 19.11 15.22
CA GLY A 789 -21.16 19.22 15.01
C GLY A 789 -21.61 20.58 14.47
N THR A 790 -20.69 21.40 13.96
CA THR A 790 -20.98 22.79 13.54
C THR A 790 -21.22 22.97 12.04
N ASN A 791 -21.04 21.94 11.21
CA ASN A 791 -21.33 21.97 9.76
C ASN A 791 -20.62 23.11 9.00
N ARG A 792 -19.44 23.54 9.48
CA ARG A 792 -18.69 24.65 8.89
C ARG A 792 -17.85 24.18 7.69
N PRO A 793 -17.91 24.86 6.53
CA PRO A 793 -17.17 24.47 5.33
C PRO A 793 -15.65 24.63 5.53
N PRO A 794 -14.82 23.79 4.88
CA PRO A 794 -13.38 23.97 4.85
C PRO A 794 -13.03 25.35 4.27
N THR A 795 -12.16 26.09 4.95
CA THR A 795 -11.86 27.49 4.62
C THR A 795 -10.46 27.59 4.03
N LEU A 796 -10.34 27.96 2.75
CA LEU A 796 -9.04 28.28 2.17
C LEU A 796 -8.58 29.60 2.79
N GLY A 797 -7.39 29.63 3.40
CA GLY A 797 -6.91 30.79 4.16
C GLY A 797 -5.88 31.62 3.39
N PRO A 798 -6.27 32.51 2.47
CA PRO A 798 -5.31 33.36 1.77
C PRO A 798 -4.56 34.26 2.75
N LYS A 799 -3.22 34.13 2.74
CA LYS A 799 -2.30 34.98 3.51
C LYS A 799 -2.10 36.32 2.82
N LYS A 800 -2.23 36.35 1.48
CA LYS A 800 -2.10 37.56 0.66
C LYS A 800 -3.18 37.62 -0.43
N VAL A 801 -4.14 38.51 -0.22
CA VAL A 801 -5.13 38.95 -1.20
C VAL A 801 -4.70 40.34 -1.70
N ARG A 802 -4.61 40.52 -3.02
CA ARG A 802 -3.97 41.68 -3.66
C ARG A 802 -4.93 42.45 -4.54
N GLU A 803 -4.76 43.77 -4.60
CA GLU A 803 -5.48 44.64 -5.51
C GLU A 803 -4.95 44.51 -6.95
N LEU A 804 -5.85 44.67 -7.92
CA LEU A 804 -5.52 44.74 -9.34
C LEU A 804 -5.18 46.18 -9.74
N LYS A 805 -4.15 46.39 -10.57
CA LYS A 805 -3.85 47.72 -11.12
C LYS A 805 -4.80 48.03 -12.27
N MET A 806 -5.80 48.86 -12.01
CA MET A 806 -6.67 49.42 -13.04
C MET A 806 -5.93 50.57 -13.76
N SER A 807 -5.68 50.42 -15.06
CA SER A 807 -5.18 51.50 -15.93
C SER A 807 -6.30 51.94 -16.88
N PRO A 808 -6.40 53.22 -17.26
CA PRO A 808 -7.47 53.72 -18.15
C PRO A 808 -7.53 53.07 -19.56
N ASN A 809 -6.54 52.25 -19.94
CA ASN A 809 -6.56 51.40 -21.15
C ASN A 809 -6.70 49.90 -20.78
N SER A 810 -7.72 49.53 -20.01
CA SER A 810 -7.94 48.18 -19.46
C SER A 810 -8.64 47.19 -20.41
N ASP A 811 -8.79 47.52 -21.69
CA ASP A 811 -9.55 46.72 -22.68
C ASP A 811 -9.07 45.26 -22.81
N GLY A 812 -7.81 44.95 -22.45
CA GLY A 812 -7.26 43.58 -22.49
C GLY A 812 -7.06 42.89 -21.13
N LEU A 813 -7.42 43.52 -19.99
CA LEU A 813 -7.23 42.91 -18.65
C LEU A 813 -8.17 41.72 -18.43
N PHE A 814 -9.39 41.81 -18.96
CA PHE A 814 -10.46 40.86 -18.71
C PHE A 814 -10.54 39.74 -19.77
N GLU A 815 -9.72 39.78 -20.82
CA GLU A 815 -9.69 38.73 -21.86
C GLU A 815 -9.04 37.43 -21.35
N THR A 816 -8.14 37.52 -20.37
CA THR A 816 -7.43 36.37 -19.79
C THR A 816 -8.03 35.89 -18.46
N LEU A 817 -9.16 36.49 -18.05
CA LEU A 817 -9.90 36.13 -16.84
C LEU A 817 -11.23 35.50 -17.21
N SER A 818 -11.58 34.42 -16.54
CA SER A 818 -12.88 33.78 -16.65
C SER A 818 -13.64 33.97 -15.35
N PHE A 819 -14.77 34.68 -15.44
CA PHE A 819 -15.68 34.87 -14.31
C PHE A 819 -16.72 33.76 -14.25
N ASP A 820 -17.00 33.30 -13.03
CA ASP A 820 -17.84 32.13 -12.79
C ASP A 820 -19.31 32.40 -13.19
N ILE A 821 -19.82 33.63 -13.01
CA ILE A 821 -21.20 34.04 -13.36
C ILE A 821 -21.18 35.34 -14.20
N SER A 822 -22.11 35.47 -15.15
CA SER A 822 -22.23 36.60 -16.11
C SER A 822 -22.36 37.99 -15.45
N ASP A 823 -23.04 38.07 -14.29
CA ASP A 823 -23.26 39.32 -13.53
C ASP A 823 -22.00 39.79 -12.75
N GLY A 824 -20.90 39.02 -12.81
CA GLY A 824 -19.67 39.31 -12.09
C GLY A 824 -19.00 40.63 -12.49
N LYS A 825 -19.26 41.16 -13.70
CA LYS A 825 -18.60 42.34 -14.28
C LYS A 825 -19.03 43.70 -13.73
N GLU A 826 -20.10 43.77 -12.93
CA GLU A 826 -20.74 45.05 -12.55
C GLU A 826 -20.14 45.76 -11.30
N SER A 827 -19.02 45.28 -10.74
CA SER A 827 -18.43 45.85 -9.50
C SER A 827 -16.91 45.95 -9.58
N GLU A 828 -16.36 47.13 -9.26
CA GLU A 828 -14.95 47.50 -9.45
C GLU A 828 -13.96 46.98 -8.38
N ASP A 829 -14.41 46.44 -7.24
CA ASP A 829 -13.52 45.96 -6.15
C ASP A 829 -13.10 44.48 -6.29
N PHE A 830 -12.46 44.14 -7.42
CA PHE A 830 -11.87 42.83 -7.62
C PHE A 830 -10.48 42.73 -6.98
N ARG A 831 -10.22 41.58 -6.36
CA ARG A 831 -8.91 41.23 -5.82
C ARG A 831 -8.46 39.88 -6.36
N CYS A 832 -7.17 39.60 -6.23
CA CYS A 832 -6.62 38.31 -6.64
C CYS A 832 -5.81 37.63 -5.55
N ILE A 833 -5.88 36.29 -5.56
CA ILE A 833 -4.96 35.41 -4.83
C ILE A 833 -4.04 34.79 -5.88
N VAL A 834 -2.73 34.96 -5.71
CA VAL A 834 -1.74 34.37 -6.62
C VAL A 834 -1.50 32.93 -6.20
N LEU A 835 -1.83 31.98 -7.07
CA LEU A 835 -1.58 30.57 -6.83
C LEU A 835 -0.18 30.16 -7.32
N GLY A 836 0.24 30.64 -8.49
CA GLY A 836 1.53 30.29 -9.09
C GLY A 836 2.06 31.35 -10.06
N LYS A 837 3.35 31.27 -10.38
CA LYS A 837 4.04 32.13 -11.35
C LYS A 837 4.72 31.28 -12.42
N ALA A 838 4.71 31.70 -13.68
CA ALA A 838 5.48 31.02 -14.72
C ALA A 838 6.99 31.07 -14.43
N LYS A 839 7.69 29.96 -14.66
CA LYS A 839 9.16 29.87 -14.56
C LYS A 839 9.82 30.81 -15.56
N GLN A 840 10.98 31.35 -15.21
CA GLN A 840 11.77 32.14 -16.16
C GLN A 840 12.40 31.22 -17.20
N ASP A 841 12.04 31.39 -18.47
CA ASP A 841 12.88 30.91 -19.56
C ASP A 841 14.21 31.66 -19.47
N GLY A 842 15.34 30.95 -19.58
CA GLY A 842 16.72 31.47 -19.43
C GLY A 842 17.17 32.55 -20.43
N SER A 843 16.21 33.26 -21.04
CA SER A 843 16.37 34.50 -21.79
C SER A 843 16.91 35.63 -20.90
N ILE A 844 17.90 36.36 -21.42
CA ILE A 844 18.57 37.49 -20.76
C ILE A 844 17.67 38.75 -20.75
N VAL A 845 16.53 38.74 -21.44
CA VAL A 845 15.59 39.87 -21.51
C VAL A 845 14.56 39.77 -20.37
N PRO A 846 14.35 40.82 -19.55
CA PRO A 846 13.36 40.81 -18.48
C PRO A 846 11.94 40.82 -19.06
N HIS A 847 11.37 39.63 -19.26
CA HIS A 847 9.97 39.47 -19.59
C HIS A 847 9.10 39.55 -18.33
N ILE A 848 7.98 40.27 -18.41
CA ILE A 848 6.97 40.33 -17.34
C ILE A 848 6.35 38.93 -17.20
N ARG A 849 6.43 38.34 -16.00
CA ARG A 849 5.97 36.96 -15.76
C ARG A 849 4.44 36.86 -15.75
N LYS A 850 3.92 35.71 -16.22
CA LYS A 850 2.51 35.33 -16.06
C LYS A 850 2.28 34.78 -14.65
N CYS A 851 1.20 35.19 -14.02
CA CYS A 851 0.72 34.80 -12.71
C CYS A 851 -0.64 34.11 -12.86
N TYR A 852 -0.79 32.92 -12.28
CA TYR A 852 -2.03 32.17 -12.25
C TYR A 852 -2.79 32.53 -10.98
N VAL A 853 -4.03 33.01 -11.13
CA VAL A 853 -4.75 33.68 -10.04
C VAL A 853 -6.18 33.18 -9.87
N LEU A 854 -6.64 33.22 -8.61
CA LEU A 854 -8.07 33.24 -8.29
C LEU A 854 -8.52 34.69 -8.19
N ILE A 855 -9.69 34.99 -8.75
CA ILE A 855 -10.34 36.29 -8.61
C ILE A 855 -11.38 36.18 -7.51
N VAL A 856 -11.33 37.12 -6.58
CA VAL A 856 -12.17 37.13 -5.38
C VAL A 856 -12.76 38.52 -5.15
N LYS A 857 -13.89 38.56 -4.43
CA LYS A 857 -14.51 39.80 -3.94
C LYS A 857 -14.67 39.76 -2.42
N PRO A 858 -14.53 40.90 -1.72
CA PRO A 858 -14.88 40.98 -0.31
C PRO A 858 -16.37 40.70 -0.09
N SER A 859 -16.71 40.05 1.02
CA SER A 859 -18.11 39.86 1.41
C SER A 859 -18.82 41.21 1.64
N MET A 860 -20.04 41.35 1.12
CA MET A 860 -20.90 42.53 1.32
C MET A 860 -21.46 42.61 2.76
N ASP A 861 -21.39 41.52 3.52
CA ASP A 861 -21.84 41.49 4.91
C ASP A 861 -20.80 42.18 5.82
N ARG A 862 -21.23 43.29 6.43
CA ARG A 862 -20.39 44.08 7.35
C ARG A 862 -19.94 43.30 8.59
N GLN A 863 -20.58 42.18 8.93
CA GLN A 863 -20.18 41.30 10.04
C GLN A 863 -19.06 40.31 9.65
N LEU A 864 -18.79 40.11 8.36
CA LEU A 864 -17.82 39.14 7.83
C LEU A 864 -16.57 39.83 7.25
N ARG A 865 -15.96 40.71 8.04
CA ARG A 865 -14.75 41.45 7.63
C ARG A 865 -13.57 40.49 7.45
N GLY A 866 -12.89 40.54 6.30
CA GLY A 866 -11.79 39.62 5.95
C GLY A 866 -12.27 38.29 5.34
N VAL A 867 -13.55 38.19 4.96
CA VAL A 867 -14.08 37.06 4.19
C VAL A 867 -14.18 37.43 2.72
N PHE A 868 -13.73 36.53 1.85
CA PHE A 868 -13.79 36.66 0.41
C PHE A 868 -14.66 35.56 -0.19
N THR A 869 -15.21 35.85 -1.36
CA THR A 869 -15.93 34.90 -2.20
C THR A 869 -15.23 34.80 -3.55
N ARG A 870 -15.05 33.58 -4.05
CA ARG A 870 -14.50 33.38 -5.40
C ARG A 870 -15.51 33.87 -6.45
N VAL A 871 -15.01 34.56 -7.46
CA VAL A 871 -15.82 35.01 -8.60
C VAL A 871 -15.20 34.66 -9.95
N GLY A 872 -14.01 34.06 -9.98
CA GLY A 872 -13.37 33.62 -11.21
C GLY A 872 -11.94 33.12 -11.02
N ALA A 873 -11.31 32.78 -12.14
CA ALA A 873 -9.88 32.41 -12.21
C ALA A 873 -9.29 32.82 -13.57
N GLY A 874 -7.97 32.95 -13.64
CA GLY A 874 -7.31 33.27 -14.90
C GLY A 874 -5.82 33.55 -14.78
N ILE A 875 -5.29 34.24 -15.80
CA ILE A 875 -3.88 34.58 -15.90
C ILE A 875 -3.74 36.11 -15.92
N LEU A 876 -2.88 36.65 -15.05
CA LEU A 876 -2.50 38.06 -15.02
C LEU A 876 -1.00 38.21 -15.23
N ARG A 877 -0.56 39.36 -15.73
CA ARG A 877 0.86 39.72 -15.76
C ARG A 877 1.27 40.32 -14.41
N GLU A 878 2.53 40.12 -14.04
CA GLU A 878 3.08 40.61 -12.77
C GLU A 878 2.94 42.14 -12.59
N ASP A 879 2.96 42.91 -13.68
CA ASP A 879 2.76 44.37 -13.66
C ASP A 879 1.31 44.79 -13.38
N GLN A 880 0.33 43.90 -13.62
CA GLN A 880 -1.11 44.13 -13.40
C GLN A 880 -1.54 43.90 -11.94
N ILE A 881 -0.62 43.46 -11.06
CA ILE A 881 -0.88 43.17 -9.65
C ILE A 881 -0.18 44.22 -8.76
N VAL A 882 -0.86 44.68 -7.70
CA VAL A 882 -0.26 45.53 -6.66
C VAL A 882 0.49 44.63 -5.66
N TRP A 883 1.82 44.72 -5.64
CA TRP A 883 2.66 43.85 -4.80
C TRP A 883 2.90 44.38 -3.38
N ASP A 884 2.91 45.71 -3.22
CA ASP A 884 3.28 46.37 -1.97
C ASP A 884 2.13 46.44 -0.95
N ARG A 885 0.90 46.12 -1.37
CA ARG A 885 -0.31 46.12 -0.53
C ARG A 885 -1.03 44.79 -0.67
N TYR A 886 -1.35 44.19 0.48
CA TYR A 886 -2.13 42.95 0.56
C TYR A 886 -2.83 42.85 1.92
N GLU A 887 -3.86 42.02 1.98
CA GLU A 887 -4.56 41.65 3.22
C GLU A 887 -4.67 40.13 3.34
N ALA A 888 -4.82 39.65 4.56
CA ALA A 888 -5.10 38.24 4.84
C ALA A 888 -6.60 38.05 5.11
N GLY A 889 -7.10 36.85 4.89
CA GLY A 889 -8.45 36.50 5.26
C GLY A 889 -8.83 35.08 4.90
N ASN A 890 -10.13 34.85 4.74
CA ASN A 890 -10.73 33.54 4.54
C ASN A 890 -11.54 33.53 3.25
N LEU A 891 -11.31 32.55 2.38
CA LEU A 891 -12.11 32.32 1.18
C LEU A 891 -13.18 31.29 1.52
N HIS A 892 -14.44 31.75 1.45
CA HIS A 892 -15.59 31.03 1.97
C HIS A 892 -16.19 30.01 1.02
#